data_AF-A0AAW2T183-F1
#
_entry.id   AF-A0AAW2T183-F1
#
_cell.length_a   1.000
_cell.length_b   1.000
_cell.length_c   1.000
_cell.angle_alpha   90.00
_cell.angle_beta   90.00
_cell.angle_gamma   90.00
#
_symmetry.space_group_name_H-M   'P 1'
#
loop_
_entity.id
_entity.type
_entity.pdbx_description
1 polymer ?
#
loop_
_entity_poly.entity_id
_entity_poly.type
_entity_poly.pdbx_seq_one_letter_code
_entity_poly.pdbx_strand_id
1 'polypeptide(L)'
;MVTTRTRMSRTSSSTSTSSKTDGKLALTVKSEKTKKTGRKAKTTTSKKRVAKIDATKPKKPPTAFFFFLEDFRKEYQEQNPDVKSMRDIGKACGEKWKTMTYEEKVHYYDIATEKRAEFDIAMADFIKRKESREFDEADSDFDDDSDLIPRGQAGWFKPWLVEEEEKAEAAHEVAVMAAQPMLTDIDRLNKTILCYAETIYRFNGLWEGPDPLTPLISLFLIQLTFSMIIIHLLVYALKPFHQPPLVAEILGGILLGPSAFGRIKAYRRIMFANYSFRILEPMSHLFIGYYAFLAGLKMDVRAITRTGPKALKIAIAGTIIPFLFGSAVFFIFTNDQSQKFGFLFWGAALTVTGFSVLSKVLETEQILHTEIGKTAQASALISDMCSWVFLAVAFAVMSSPSNSPWSLISTVAFLLLCVFYIRPVLSWIIQKTPEGQGYSEFYICSILTGMALCGVITDACGTHPMIGAFIFGLVIPNEVLEATIVEKLDDFVMGILMPVYFVVCGLRTNIDAISDTSSWFIVGVVIVLACSVKALSSLILTIFSDLPVNEALAVGLLSNAKGILVLVILEAGQLQGALSTGTYSMMIVAVLLMTMIVTPAAIWFRPVQSTVSYKRRTLQKAKSDEELRIVACIYNIRNVPTVINLLRTSNASTKSPISVVALQLVELVGRASTMMVVHNSHSAGPRNPSHIEAQADQITAAFDNYELRSEGVQTQAVTARCAYATMDEDICTFAKDKRPALIIIPFHKQQTLDGEMEDINPSIRSVNEGILANAPCSVGILIDRGLAESRDHASNIAVLFFGGPDDREALAYAWRMAGNPDVRLTVVRFIPSTDAEKLDLVESIDKDHLSLPIDLDSEKLLDDDYLGNFKSATMKDKSITYCELVLNDEEEAIKAIKLMDENKHDLYLVGKGRGMVSPLTSGLADWCDCPELGPIGDLLVTSEFESSFSVLVVQQYVNTDKDGSIRSANSGDYGDEVLMRPSVSESVGFESLDSFRRWEQGN
;
A
#
# COMPACT_ATOMS: atom_id res chain seq x y z
N MET A 1 31.36 38.21 -42.39
CA MET A 1 30.38 37.83 -43.45
C MET A 1 29.07 38.50 -43.08
N VAL A 2 28.42 39.32 -43.93
CA VAL A 2 27.78 38.97 -45.22
C VAL A 2 26.61 38.02 -44.95
N THR A 3 25.32 38.37 -45.08
CA THR A 3 24.63 39.61 -45.57
C THR A 3 23.26 39.71 -44.86
N THR A 4 22.67 40.87 -44.48
CA THR A 4 21.95 41.88 -45.31
C THR A 4 20.85 41.23 -46.22
N ARG A 5 19.63 41.75 -46.46
CA ARG A 5 19.23 43.17 -46.63
C ARG A 5 17.70 43.42 -46.80
N THR A 6 17.00 43.97 -45.79
CA THR A 6 15.92 45.02 -45.91
C THR A 6 14.63 44.72 -46.77
N ARG A 7 13.57 45.58 -46.92
CA ARG A 7 13.40 47.04 -46.71
C ARG A 7 11.94 47.58 -46.66
N MET A 8 11.72 48.61 -45.82
CA MET A 8 10.71 49.73 -45.93
C MET A 8 9.19 49.41 -45.88
N SER A 9 8.31 50.37 -45.55
CA SER A 9 8.38 51.86 -45.43
C SER A 9 7.70 52.39 -44.14
N ARG A 10 8.24 53.42 -43.43
CA ARG A 10 7.84 54.88 -43.41
C ARG A 10 6.32 55.13 -43.28
N THR A 11 5.77 56.05 -42.46
CA THR A 11 6.17 57.39 -41.92
C THR A 11 5.56 57.61 -40.51
N SER A 12 6.26 58.01 -39.43
CA SER A 12 6.78 59.34 -38.99
C SER A 12 5.80 60.29 -38.26
N SER A 13 6.32 61.11 -37.32
CA SER A 13 5.66 62.10 -36.42
C SER A 13 4.84 61.54 -35.23
N SER A 14 4.79 62.14 -34.03
CA SER A 14 5.63 63.16 -33.37
C SER A 14 5.28 63.27 -31.86
N THR A 15 6.16 63.88 -31.04
CA THR A 15 5.92 64.67 -29.77
C THR A 15 4.69 64.43 -28.87
N SER A 16 4.74 64.49 -27.52
CA SER A 16 5.84 64.62 -26.53
C SER A 16 5.28 64.60 -25.08
N THR A 17 6.17 64.57 -24.07
CA THR A 17 6.02 65.22 -22.73
C THR A 17 4.82 64.96 -21.79
N SER A 18 5.14 64.37 -20.63
CA SER A 18 4.89 64.92 -19.27
C SER A 18 3.61 64.59 -18.45
N SER A 19 3.89 64.12 -17.22
CA SER A 19 3.27 64.45 -15.90
C SER A 19 1.75 64.38 -15.64
N LYS A 20 1.42 63.57 -14.63
CA LYS A 20 0.53 63.84 -13.46
C LYS A 20 -0.43 65.05 -13.52
N THR A 21 -1.71 64.82 -13.20
CA THR A 21 -2.26 65.17 -11.87
C THR A 21 -3.60 64.47 -11.57
N ASP A 22 -3.96 64.48 -10.29
CA ASP A 22 -4.98 63.72 -9.57
C ASP A 22 -6.45 63.93 -10.00
N GLY A 23 -7.30 62.96 -9.64
CA GLY A 23 -8.76 63.07 -9.75
C GLY A 23 -9.52 61.98 -8.99
N LYS A 24 -9.96 62.26 -7.76
CA LYS A 24 -10.95 61.43 -7.05
C LYS A 24 -12.29 61.46 -7.79
N LEU A 25 -12.95 60.31 -7.96
CA LEU A 25 -14.34 60.12 -7.55
C LEU A 25 -14.71 58.62 -7.52
N ALA A 26 -15.61 58.23 -6.62
CA ALA A 26 -16.24 56.90 -6.62
C ALA A 26 -17.61 56.97 -7.29
N LEU A 27 -17.99 55.95 -8.07
CA LEU A 27 -19.32 55.83 -8.68
C LEU A 27 -19.69 54.36 -8.90
N THR A 28 -20.73 53.89 -8.21
CA THR A 28 -21.23 52.51 -8.27
C THR A 28 -22.53 52.44 -9.07
N VAL A 29 -22.53 51.86 -10.27
CA VAL A 29 -23.73 51.71 -11.11
C VAL A 29 -23.78 50.32 -11.76
N LYS A 30 -24.97 49.71 -11.78
CA LYS A 30 -25.26 48.42 -12.45
C LYS A 30 -25.68 48.64 -13.91
N SER A 31 -25.15 47.82 -14.83
CA SER A 31 -25.68 47.58 -16.18
C SER A 31 -25.16 46.20 -16.63
N GLU A 32 -26.02 45.18 -16.82
CA GLU A 32 -26.80 44.86 -18.03
C GLU A 32 -25.96 44.15 -19.13
N LYS A 33 -26.51 43.11 -19.78
CA LYS A 33 -25.78 42.21 -20.71
C LYS A 33 -26.59 41.87 -21.96
N THR A 34 -26.28 42.44 -23.13
CA THR A 34 -26.94 42.05 -24.40
C THR A 34 -26.06 42.15 -25.67
N LYS A 35 -25.62 40.99 -26.21
CA LYS A 35 -25.21 40.74 -27.63
C LYS A 35 -24.00 41.57 -28.15
N LYS A 36 -23.28 41.32 -29.26
CA LYS A 36 -23.34 40.51 -30.52
C LYS A 36 -21.85 40.45 -31.03
N THR A 37 -21.27 39.58 -31.88
CA THR A 37 -21.64 38.39 -32.70
C THR A 37 -20.32 37.65 -33.09
N GLY A 38 -20.30 36.36 -33.48
CA GLY A 38 -19.08 35.71 -34.01
C GLY A 38 -19.28 34.32 -34.65
N ARG A 39 -19.23 34.23 -35.99
CA ARG A 39 -19.47 33.02 -36.82
C ARG A 39 -18.61 31.80 -36.45
N LYS A 40 -19.21 30.60 -36.48
CA LYS A 40 -18.60 29.37 -37.02
C LYS A 40 -19.58 28.67 -37.97
N ALA A 41 -19.06 27.92 -38.93
CA ALA A 41 -19.82 27.30 -40.02
C ALA A 41 -20.22 25.84 -39.71
N LYS A 42 -21.11 25.28 -40.53
CA LYS A 42 -21.60 23.89 -40.41
C LYS A 42 -20.46 22.88 -40.64
N THR A 43 -20.51 21.79 -39.87
CA THR A 43 -19.97 20.48 -40.29
C THR A 43 -21.03 19.44 -39.96
N THR A 44 -21.24 18.46 -40.85
CA THR A 44 -22.45 17.61 -40.84
C THR A 44 -22.30 16.40 -39.92
N THR A 45 -23.12 16.33 -38.88
CA THR A 45 -23.32 15.10 -38.10
C THR A 45 -24.05 14.04 -38.93
N SER A 46 -23.39 12.92 -39.22
CA SER A 46 -24.07 11.75 -39.77
C SER A 46 -24.99 11.14 -38.70
N LYS A 47 -26.17 10.66 -39.11
CA LYS A 47 -27.10 9.97 -38.21
C LYS A 47 -26.54 8.58 -37.87
N LYS A 48 -26.34 8.28 -36.58
CA LYS A 48 -26.22 6.87 -36.14
C LYS A 48 -27.52 6.15 -36.55
N ARG A 49 -27.39 5.01 -37.25
CA ARG A 49 -28.52 4.12 -37.49
C ARG A 49 -29.00 3.58 -36.13
N VAL A 50 -30.26 3.84 -35.79
CA VAL A 50 -30.95 3.13 -34.71
C VAL A 50 -31.28 1.74 -35.25
N ALA A 51 -30.96 0.68 -34.52
CA ALA A 51 -31.38 -0.67 -34.87
C ALA A 51 -32.93 -0.75 -34.84
N LYS A 52 -33.55 -1.38 -35.83
CA LYS A 52 -34.99 -1.70 -35.75
C LYS A 52 -35.21 -2.53 -34.48
N ILE A 53 -36.15 -2.11 -33.65
CA ILE A 53 -36.64 -2.90 -32.52
C ILE A 53 -37.67 -3.88 -33.09
N ASP A 54 -37.55 -5.17 -32.76
CA ASP A 54 -38.52 -6.20 -33.14
C ASP A 54 -39.93 -5.79 -32.69
N ALA A 55 -40.81 -5.45 -33.64
CA ALA A 55 -42.12 -4.88 -33.35
C ALA A 55 -43.07 -5.86 -32.61
N THR A 56 -42.77 -7.16 -32.69
CA THR A 56 -43.51 -8.27 -32.08
C THR A 56 -43.12 -8.56 -30.63
N LYS A 57 -42.05 -7.94 -30.10
CA LYS A 57 -41.61 -8.19 -28.72
C LYS A 57 -42.55 -7.53 -27.69
N PRO A 58 -43.05 -8.27 -26.66
CA PRO A 58 -43.86 -7.68 -25.60
C PRO A 58 -43.14 -6.54 -24.87
N LYS A 59 -43.88 -5.49 -24.52
CA LYS A 59 -43.39 -4.32 -23.78
C LYS A 59 -43.56 -4.53 -22.28
N LYS A 60 -42.54 -4.18 -21.48
CA LYS A 60 -42.61 -4.27 -20.02
C LYS A 60 -43.75 -3.39 -19.47
N PRO A 61 -44.53 -3.86 -18.49
CA PRO A 61 -45.59 -3.08 -17.87
C PRO A 61 -45.02 -1.96 -16.99
N PRO A 62 -45.78 -0.87 -16.77
CA PRO A 62 -45.44 0.13 -15.77
C PRO A 62 -45.54 -0.42 -14.34
N THR A 63 -44.86 0.25 -13.39
CA THR A 63 -44.96 -0.06 -11.95
C THR A 63 -46.20 0.58 -11.32
N ALA A 64 -46.62 0.13 -10.13
CA ALA A 64 -47.76 0.68 -9.36
C ALA A 64 -47.87 2.21 -9.37
N PHE A 65 -46.76 2.93 -9.09
CA PHE A 65 -46.71 4.40 -9.12
C PHE A 65 -47.09 5.03 -10.47
N PHE A 66 -46.82 4.36 -11.59
CA PHE A 66 -47.18 4.87 -12.92
C PHE A 66 -48.67 4.71 -13.23
N PHE A 67 -49.31 3.62 -12.76
CA PHE A 67 -50.77 3.50 -12.82
C PHE A 67 -51.45 4.60 -11.97
N PHE A 68 -50.99 4.79 -10.73
CA PHE A 68 -51.42 5.90 -9.88
C PHE A 68 -51.19 7.26 -10.53
N LEU A 69 -50.03 7.49 -11.17
CA LEU A 69 -49.72 8.74 -11.88
C LEU A 69 -50.67 8.99 -13.05
N GLU A 70 -51.16 7.96 -13.76
CA GLU A 70 -52.13 8.14 -14.83
C GLU A 70 -53.53 8.51 -14.32
N ASP A 71 -53.98 7.96 -13.19
CA ASP A 71 -55.26 8.32 -12.57
C ASP A 71 -55.21 9.67 -11.88
N PHE A 72 -54.21 9.90 -11.04
CA PHE A 72 -53.97 11.18 -10.40
C PHE A 72 -53.79 12.31 -11.42
N ARG A 73 -53.19 12.02 -12.58
CA ARG A 73 -53.10 13.01 -13.67
C ARG A 73 -54.48 13.39 -14.22
N LYS A 74 -55.43 12.46 -14.36
CA LYS A 74 -56.81 12.79 -14.80
C LYS A 74 -57.47 13.70 -13.76
N GLU A 75 -57.51 13.25 -12.51
CA GLU A 75 -58.04 13.98 -11.35
C GLU A 75 -57.44 15.40 -11.25
N TYR A 76 -56.12 15.52 -11.30
CA TYR A 76 -55.42 16.78 -11.13
C TYR A 76 -55.57 17.73 -12.32
N GLN A 77 -55.70 17.21 -13.56
CA GLN A 77 -55.93 18.03 -14.75
C GLN A 77 -57.39 18.50 -14.86
N GLU A 78 -58.35 17.76 -14.33
CA GLU A 78 -59.74 18.23 -14.17
C GLU A 78 -59.86 19.30 -13.08
N GLN A 79 -59.15 19.15 -11.96
CA GLN A 79 -59.13 20.13 -10.87
C GLN A 79 -58.31 21.39 -11.20
N ASN A 80 -57.29 21.30 -12.06
CA ASN A 80 -56.36 22.41 -12.38
C ASN A 80 -56.11 22.54 -13.91
N PRO A 81 -57.11 22.95 -14.71
CA PRO A 81 -57.04 22.94 -16.19
C PRO A 81 -55.96 23.86 -16.79
N ASP A 82 -55.48 24.86 -16.04
CA ASP A 82 -54.40 25.76 -16.47
C ASP A 82 -53.00 25.14 -16.37
N VAL A 83 -52.80 24.14 -15.52
CA VAL A 83 -51.48 23.55 -15.21
C VAL A 83 -51.12 22.49 -16.25
N LYS A 84 -50.54 22.95 -17.37
CA LYS A 84 -50.10 22.08 -18.49
C LYS A 84 -48.64 21.61 -18.37
N SER A 85 -47.95 21.95 -17.29
CA SER A 85 -46.56 21.58 -17.04
C SER A 85 -46.46 20.17 -16.45
N MET A 86 -45.97 19.23 -17.25
CA MET A 86 -45.75 17.82 -16.86
C MET A 86 -44.82 17.67 -15.64
N ARG A 87 -43.92 18.64 -15.42
CA ARG A 87 -42.93 18.60 -14.33
C ARG A 87 -43.56 18.88 -12.97
N ASP A 88 -44.56 19.75 -12.93
CA ASP A 88 -45.22 20.19 -11.70
C ASP A 88 -46.32 19.20 -11.28
N ILE A 89 -47.06 18.64 -12.26
CA ILE A 89 -47.94 17.47 -12.06
C ILE A 89 -47.14 16.29 -11.48
N GLY A 90 -45.94 16.02 -12.02
CA GLY A 90 -45.06 14.97 -11.51
C GLY A 90 -44.58 15.19 -10.07
N LYS A 91 -44.34 16.44 -9.67
CA LYS A 91 -43.98 16.79 -8.28
C LYS A 91 -45.16 16.58 -7.32
N ALA A 92 -46.34 17.10 -7.66
CA ALA A 92 -47.56 16.93 -6.88
C ALA A 92 -47.93 15.44 -6.71
N CYS A 93 -47.76 14.64 -7.77
CA CYS A 93 -47.98 13.18 -7.73
C CYS A 93 -47.02 12.49 -6.76
N GLY A 94 -45.72 12.85 -6.80
CA GLY A 94 -44.71 12.32 -5.87
C GLY A 94 -44.96 12.69 -4.41
N GLU A 95 -45.65 13.81 -4.14
CA GLU A 95 -46.02 14.25 -2.79
C GLU A 95 -47.33 13.57 -2.32
N LYS A 96 -48.37 13.44 -3.16
CA LYS A 96 -49.59 12.67 -2.84
C LYS A 96 -49.28 11.18 -2.61
N TRP A 97 -48.42 10.57 -3.44
CA TRP A 97 -48.01 9.17 -3.25
C TRP A 97 -47.20 8.95 -1.96
N LYS A 98 -46.47 9.95 -1.46
CA LYS A 98 -45.78 9.84 -0.16
C LYS A 98 -46.74 9.89 1.02
N THR A 99 -47.83 10.66 0.93
CA THR A 99 -48.78 10.89 2.02
C THR A 99 -49.93 9.87 2.09
N MET A 100 -50.29 9.22 0.98
CA MET A 100 -51.25 8.10 0.98
C MET A 100 -50.84 6.96 1.92
N THR A 101 -51.82 6.31 2.53
CA THR A 101 -51.67 5.15 3.41
C THR A 101 -51.25 3.89 2.63
N TYR A 102 -50.96 2.80 3.33
CA TYR A 102 -50.61 1.52 2.68
C TYR A 102 -51.82 0.90 1.97
N GLU A 103 -53.00 0.91 2.60
CA GLU A 103 -54.23 0.28 2.08
C GLU A 103 -54.65 0.87 0.72
N GLU A 104 -54.60 2.20 0.59
CA GLU A 104 -54.88 2.89 -0.68
C GLU A 104 -53.87 2.56 -1.80
N LYS A 105 -52.68 2.06 -1.45
CA LYS A 105 -51.62 1.68 -2.41
C LYS A 105 -51.70 0.22 -2.83
N VAL A 106 -52.27 -0.67 -1.99
CA VAL A 106 -52.40 -2.10 -2.29
C VAL A 106 -53.05 -2.32 -3.65
N HIS A 107 -54.16 -1.62 -3.93
CA HIS A 107 -54.86 -1.68 -5.22
C HIS A 107 -53.94 -1.45 -6.45
N TYR A 108 -53.04 -0.48 -6.36
CA TYR A 108 -52.08 -0.17 -7.43
C TYR A 108 -50.91 -1.16 -7.49
N TYR A 109 -50.54 -1.78 -6.37
CA TYR A 109 -49.58 -2.90 -6.36
C TYR A 109 -50.18 -4.16 -6.99
N ASP A 110 -51.42 -4.51 -6.66
CA ASP A 110 -52.12 -5.68 -7.19
C ASP A 110 -52.21 -5.61 -8.72
N ILE A 111 -52.71 -4.50 -9.28
CA ILE A 111 -52.74 -4.24 -10.73
C ILE A 111 -51.35 -4.38 -11.37
N ALA A 112 -50.31 -3.85 -10.72
CA ALA A 112 -48.94 -3.95 -11.23
C ALA A 112 -48.36 -5.37 -11.15
N THR A 113 -48.82 -6.22 -10.22
CA THR A 113 -48.43 -7.64 -10.17
C THR A 113 -49.17 -8.47 -11.22
N GLU A 114 -50.46 -8.24 -11.44
CA GLU A 114 -51.25 -8.91 -12.49
C GLU A 114 -50.69 -8.59 -13.88
N LYS A 115 -50.49 -7.30 -14.20
CA LYS A 115 -49.92 -6.88 -15.50
C LYS A 115 -48.47 -7.36 -15.69
N ARG A 116 -47.76 -7.69 -14.61
CA ARG A 116 -46.44 -8.34 -14.68
C ARG A 116 -46.53 -9.83 -14.97
N ALA A 117 -47.46 -10.55 -14.35
CA ALA A 117 -47.73 -11.95 -14.66
C ALA A 117 -48.15 -12.12 -16.13
N GLU A 118 -49.05 -11.26 -16.65
CA GLU A 118 -49.40 -11.23 -18.08
C GLU A 118 -48.18 -11.03 -18.99
N PHE A 119 -47.30 -10.10 -18.64
CA PHE A 119 -46.08 -9.83 -19.41
C PHE A 119 -45.09 -10.99 -19.38
N ASP A 120 -44.87 -11.60 -18.21
CA ASP A 120 -43.91 -12.71 -18.06
C ASP A 120 -44.42 -13.97 -18.81
N ILE A 121 -45.74 -14.21 -18.83
CA ILE A 121 -46.39 -15.22 -19.70
C ILE A 121 -46.18 -14.86 -21.19
N ALA A 122 -46.51 -13.64 -21.61
CA ALA A 122 -46.37 -13.22 -23.00
C ALA A 122 -44.92 -13.24 -23.50
N MET A 123 -43.94 -13.00 -22.61
CA MET A 123 -42.51 -13.09 -22.93
C MET A 123 -42.05 -14.55 -23.06
N ALA A 124 -42.52 -15.46 -22.20
CA ALA A 124 -42.26 -16.89 -22.36
C ALA A 124 -42.81 -17.42 -23.70
N ASP A 125 -44.02 -17.00 -24.06
CA ASP A 125 -44.66 -17.37 -25.33
C ASP A 125 -43.93 -16.77 -26.55
N PHE A 126 -43.42 -15.54 -26.44
CA PHE A 126 -42.56 -14.92 -27.47
C PHE A 126 -41.22 -15.65 -27.64
N ILE A 127 -40.58 -16.07 -26.55
CA ILE A 127 -39.33 -16.87 -26.59
C ILE A 127 -39.60 -18.21 -27.28
N LYS A 128 -40.67 -18.91 -26.87
CA LYS A 128 -41.06 -20.21 -27.43
C LYS A 128 -41.34 -20.16 -28.94
N ARG A 129 -42.01 -19.11 -29.43
CA ARG A 129 -42.24 -18.89 -30.88
C ARG A 129 -40.97 -18.49 -31.64
N LYS A 130 -40.04 -17.78 -30.99
CA LYS A 130 -38.73 -17.46 -31.57
C LYS A 130 -37.84 -18.70 -31.71
N GLU A 131 -37.98 -19.67 -30.80
CA GLU A 131 -37.26 -20.95 -30.83
C GLU A 131 -37.87 -21.95 -31.82
N SER A 132 -39.19 -21.92 -32.07
CA SER A 132 -39.87 -22.82 -33.03
C SER A 132 -39.65 -22.50 -34.51
N ARG A 133 -39.03 -21.36 -34.83
CA ARG A 133 -38.50 -21.01 -36.16
C ARG A 133 -39.54 -20.93 -37.31
N GLU A 134 -40.78 -20.56 -37.00
CA GLU A 134 -41.80 -20.19 -38.00
C GLU A 134 -41.97 -18.66 -38.03
N PHE A 135 -41.29 -17.97 -38.95
CA PHE A 135 -41.81 -16.80 -39.68
C PHE A 135 -40.81 -16.33 -40.75
N ASP A 136 -41.12 -16.59 -42.02
CA ASP A 136 -40.55 -15.92 -43.20
C ASP A 136 -41.55 -16.07 -44.35
N GLU A 137 -42.45 -15.09 -44.53
CA GLU A 137 -43.13 -14.73 -45.80
C GLU A 137 -44.09 -13.55 -45.58
N ALA A 138 -43.74 -12.36 -46.07
CA ALA A 138 -44.64 -11.30 -46.52
C ALA A 138 -43.84 -10.15 -47.19
N ASP A 139 -44.26 -9.80 -48.41
CA ASP A 139 -43.94 -8.60 -49.18
C ASP A 139 -42.56 -8.49 -49.87
N SER A 140 -42.56 -8.94 -51.13
CA SER A 140 -41.59 -8.66 -52.19
C SER A 140 -42.01 -7.45 -53.04
N ASP A 141 -41.07 -6.66 -53.53
CA ASP A 141 -41.23 -5.82 -54.73
C ASP A 141 -39.85 -5.49 -55.33
N PHE A 142 -39.72 -5.65 -56.66
CA PHE A 142 -38.80 -5.04 -57.67
C PHE A 142 -37.34 -4.66 -57.29
N ASP A 143 -36.32 -4.83 -58.14
CA ASP A 143 -36.33 -4.86 -59.62
C ASP A 143 -35.13 -5.68 -60.21
N ASP A 144 -35.05 -5.76 -61.54
CA ASP A 144 -34.25 -6.74 -62.31
C ASP A 144 -32.77 -6.35 -62.66
N ASP A 145 -32.09 -7.27 -63.33
CA ASP A 145 -30.90 -7.13 -64.20
C ASP A 145 -29.51 -6.77 -63.60
N SER A 146 -28.56 -7.72 -63.66
CA SER A 146 -27.48 -7.64 -64.67
C SER A 146 -26.47 -8.81 -64.61
N ASP A 147 -26.19 -9.40 -65.77
CA ASP A 147 -25.12 -10.39 -66.00
C ASP A 147 -23.71 -9.76 -65.90
N LEU A 148 -22.74 -10.53 -65.37
CA LEU A 148 -21.47 -10.84 -66.07
C LEU A 148 -20.52 -11.74 -65.26
N ILE A 149 -20.32 -12.97 -65.73
CA ILE A 149 -19.13 -13.79 -65.42
C ILE A 149 -18.13 -13.63 -66.59
N PRO A 150 -16.82 -13.59 -66.33
CA PRO A 150 -16.02 -14.71 -66.84
C PRO A 150 -14.98 -15.25 -65.84
N ARG A 151 -14.61 -16.52 -66.05
CA ARG A 151 -13.67 -17.29 -65.22
C ARG A 151 -12.21 -16.84 -65.43
N GLY A 152 -11.40 -16.88 -64.38
CA GLY A 152 -9.95 -16.63 -64.47
C GLY A 152 -9.15 -17.26 -63.32
N GLN A 153 -8.10 -17.99 -63.69
CA GLN A 153 -7.00 -18.60 -62.91
C GLN A 153 -6.44 -17.76 -61.74
N ALA A 154 -5.84 -18.30 -60.67
CA ALA A 154 -5.50 -19.69 -60.28
C ALA A 154 -5.45 -19.85 -58.73
N GLY A 155 -4.73 -20.86 -58.20
CA GLY A 155 -4.52 -21.10 -56.76
C GLY A 155 -3.78 -19.98 -56.01
N TRP A 156 -3.44 -20.10 -54.73
CA TRP A 156 -2.76 -21.23 -54.07
C TRP A 156 -3.39 -21.66 -52.71
N PHE A 157 -2.79 -22.65 -52.04
CA PHE A 157 -3.07 -23.16 -50.68
C PHE A 157 -4.32 -24.04 -50.43
N LYS A 158 -4.18 -25.32 -50.80
CA LYS A 158 -4.11 -26.49 -49.89
C LYS A 158 -3.24 -27.54 -50.60
N PRO A 159 -2.34 -28.28 -49.90
CA PRO A 159 -2.77 -29.43 -49.08
C PRO A 159 -1.95 -29.65 -47.78
N TRP A 160 -2.64 -29.87 -46.66
CA TRP A 160 -2.06 -30.48 -45.44
C TRP A 160 -3.17 -31.04 -44.53
N LEU A 161 -3.83 -32.11 -44.97
CA LEU A 161 -4.96 -32.74 -44.27
C LEU A 161 -5.25 -34.15 -44.83
N VAL A 162 -4.22 -35.01 -44.88
CA VAL A 162 -4.31 -36.40 -45.41
C VAL A 162 -3.43 -37.40 -44.62
N GLU A 163 -2.35 -36.96 -43.97
CA GLU A 163 -1.28 -37.87 -43.48
C GLU A 163 -1.34 -38.27 -41.99
N GLU A 164 -2.44 -37.96 -41.29
CA GLU A 164 -2.67 -38.34 -39.88
C GLU A 164 -3.89 -39.24 -39.63
N GLU A 165 -4.87 -39.35 -40.54
CA GLU A 165 -5.99 -40.31 -40.36
C GLU A 165 -5.51 -41.77 -40.41
N GLU A 166 -4.58 -42.11 -41.31
CA GLU A 166 -4.08 -43.48 -41.53
C GLU A 166 -3.30 -44.08 -40.33
N LYS A 167 -3.00 -43.28 -39.29
CA LYS A 167 -2.36 -43.74 -38.04
C LYS A 167 -3.32 -43.90 -36.87
N ALA A 168 -4.56 -43.42 -36.98
CA ALA A 168 -5.56 -43.57 -35.93
C ALA A 168 -6.26 -44.94 -35.98
N GLU A 169 -6.60 -45.44 -37.18
CA GLU A 169 -7.35 -46.69 -37.34
C GLU A 169 -6.59 -47.92 -36.83
N ALA A 170 -5.27 -48.02 -37.09
CA ALA A 170 -4.45 -49.16 -36.68
C ALA A 170 -4.36 -49.37 -35.15
N ALA A 171 -4.64 -48.34 -34.35
CA ALA A 171 -4.71 -48.45 -32.89
C ALA A 171 -6.09 -48.92 -32.39
N HIS A 172 -7.14 -48.84 -33.21
CA HIS A 172 -8.51 -49.14 -32.80
C HIS A 172 -8.83 -50.64 -32.88
N GLU A 173 -8.42 -51.34 -33.95
CA GLU A 173 -8.68 -52.78 -34.11
C GLU A 173 -8.14 -53.63 -32.96
N VAL A 174 -6.94 -53.31 -32.46
CA VAL A 174 -6.26 -54.06 -31.37
C VAL A 174 -7.05 -53.97 -30.05
N ALA A 175 -7.76 -52.88 -29.80
CA ALA A 175 -8.57 -52.71 -28.60
C ALA A 175 -9.91 -53.47 -28.66
N VAL A 176 -10.49 -53.62 -29.86
CA VAL A 176 -11.82 -54.23 -30.03
C VAL A 176 -11.81 -55.75 -29.83
N MET A 177 -10.71 -56.44 -30.16
CA MET A 177 -10.62 -57.91 -30.02
C MET A 177 -10.62 -58.42 -28.56
N ALA A 178 -10.48 -57.55 -27.55
CA ALA A 178 -10.38 -57.96 -26.14
C ALA A 178 -11.75 -58.06 -25.41
N ALA A 179 -12.86 -57.69 -26.05
CA ALA A 179 -14.15 -57.41 -25.38
C ALA A 179 -15.37 -58.20 -25.91
N GLN A 180 -15.17 -59.44 -26.35
CA GLN A 180 -16.25 -60.36 -26.74
C GLN A 180 -16.33 -61.47 -25.68
N PRO A 181 -17.39 -61.52 -24.83
CA PRO A 181 -18.70 -61.97 -25.31
C PRO A 181 -19.91 -61.40 -24.53
N MET A 182 -20.38 -60.16 -24.80
CA MET A 182 -21.60 -59.65 -24.14
C MET A 182 -22.39 -58.57 -24.90
N LEU A 183 -22.35 -58.58 -26.25
CA LEU A 183 -22.76 -57.42 -27.07
C LEU A 183 -23.71 -57.75 -28.24
N THR A 184 -24.33 -58.94 -28.27
CA THR A 184 -25.12 -59.44 -29.41
C THR A 184 -26.60 -59.03 -29.43
N ASP A 185 -27.00 -57.96 -28.73
CA ASP A 185 -28.41 -57.52 -28.66
C ASP A 185 -28.58 -55.98 -28.57
N ILE A 186 -27.62 -55.22 -29.14
CA ILE A 186 -27.60 -53.73 -29.06
C ILE A 186 -28.07 -53.07 -30.37
N ASP A 187 -27.92 -53.71 -31.54
CA ASP A 187 -28.27 -53.17 -32.87
C ASP A 187 -29.77 -52.84 -33.07
N ARG A 188 -30.64 -53.17 -32.11
CA ARG A 188 -32.08 -52.83 -32.14
C ARG A 188 -32.44 -51.50 -31.51
N LEU A 189 -31.48 -50.81 -30.86
CA LEU A 189 -31.71 -49.51 -30.22
C LEU A 189 -30.92 -48.42 -30.94
N ASN A 190 -31.59 -47.69 -31.83
CA ASN A 190 -31.04 -46.52 -32.54
C ASN A 190 -30.93 -45.30 -31.60
N LYS A 191 -30.09 -45.42 -30.56
CA LYS A 191 -29.75 -44.42 -29.56
C LYS A 191 -28.27 -44.53 -29.22
N THR A 192 -27.55 -43.41 -29.22
CA THR A 192 -26.19 -43.33 -28.67
C THR A 192 -26.21 -43.53 -27.16
N ILE A 193 -25.82 -44.73 -26.70
CA ILE A 193 -25.71 -45.05 -25.27
C ILE A 193 -24.44 -44.40 -24.72
N LEU A 194 -24.58 -43.25 -24.05
CA LEU A 194 -23.49 -42.58 -23.37
C LEU A 194 -23.21 -43.28 -22.02
N CYS A 195 -22.32 -44.27 -22.01
CA CYS A 195 -21.90 -44.96 -20.80
C CYS A 195 -21.09 -44.03 -19.87
N TYR A 196 -21.75 -43.42 -18.89
CA TYR A 196 -21.11 -42.74 -17.76
C TYR A 196 -21.42 -43.46 -16.44
N ALA A 197 -20.53 -43.34 -15.44
CA ALA A 197 -20.77 -43.92 -14.13
C ALA A 197 -21.83 -43.12 -13.38
N GLU A 198 -22.99 -43.72 -13.15
CA GLU A 198 -24.15 -43.09 -12.48
C GLU A 198 -23.86 -42.69 -11.02
N THR A 199 -22.81 -43.27 -10.41
CA THR A 199 -22.35 -43.04 -9.03
C THR A 199 -21.82 -41.63 -8.74
N ILE A 200 -21.79 -40.71 -9.71
CA ILE A 200 -21.27 -39.35 -9.54
C ILE A 200 -22.19 -38.51 -8.62
N TYR A 201 -23.51 -38.78 -8.61
CA TYR A 201 -24.52 -38.03 -7.86
C TYR A 201 -25.30 -38.93 -6.90
N ARG A 202 -25.33 -38.57 -5.60
CA ARG A 202 -26.13 -39.25 -4.57
C ARG A 202 -27.51 -38.58 -4.49
N PHE A 203 -28.59 -39.37 -4.56
CA PHE A 203 -29.95 -38.89 -4.29
C PHE A 203 -30.50 -39.39 -2.93
N ASN A 204 -30.16 -40.60 -2.51
CA ASN A 204 -30.81 -41.29 -1.39
C ASN A 204 -30.10 -41.16 -0.01
N GLY A 205 -29.36 -40.07 0.21
CA GLY A 205 -28.78 -39.73 1.52
C GLY A 205 -27.84 -40.80 2.13
N LEU A 206 -27.73 -40.80 3.46
CA LEU A 206 -26.85 -41.73 4.20
C LEU A 206 -27.46 -43.13 4.41
N TRP A 207 -28.79 -43.24 4.40
CA TRP A 207 -29.53 -44.42 4.86
C TRP A 207 -29.94 -45.37 3.73
N GLU A 208 -29.98 -44.90 2.49
CA GLU A 208 -30.46 -45.67 1.32
C GLU A 208 -29.50 -45.57 0.10
N GLY A 209 -28.28 -45.04 0.28
CA GLY A 209 -27.30 -44.84 -0.80
C GLY A 209 -25.90 -45.38 -0.49
N PRO A 210 -25.08 -45.69 -1.53
CA PRO A 210 -23.69 -46.15 -1.38
C PRO A 210 -22.85 -45.12 -0.63
N ASP A 211 -21.71 -45.54 -0.06
CA ASP A 211 -20.88 -44.81 0.92
C ASP A 211 -20.81 -43.27 0.72
N PRO A 212 -20.79 -42.47 1.81
CA PRO A 212 -20.77 -41.01 1.74
C PRO A 212 -19.51 -40.41 1.06
N LEU A 213 -18.52 -41.25 0.74
CA LEU A 213 -17.27 -40.91 0.07
C LEU A 213 -17.25 -41.28 -1.43
N THR A 214 -18.30 -41.94 -1.93
CA THR A 214 -18.49 -42.21 -3.37
C THR A 214 -18.80 -40.95 -4.20
N PRO A 215 -19.64 -39.99 -3.74
CA PRO A 215 -19.99 -38.80 -4.54
C PRO A 215 -18.81 -37.84 -4.69
N LEU A 216 -18.60 -37.34 -5.91
CA LEU A 216 -17.41 -36.57 -6.28
C LEU A 216 -17.24 -35.27 -5.46
N ILE A 217 -18.35 -34.57 -5.21
CA ILE A 217 -18.37 -33.28 -4.50
C ILE A 217 -18.15 -33.48 -3.00
N SER A 218 -18.80 -34.48 -2.40
CA SER A 218 -18.63 -34.81 -0.98
C SER A 218 -17.19 -35.23 -0.67
N LEU A 219 -16.57 -36.03 -1.55
CA LEU A 219 -15.16 -36.38 -1.42
C LEU A 219 -14.25 -35.16 -1.57
N PHE A 220 -14.49 -34.27 -2.54
CA PHE A 220 -13.68 -33.05 -2.73
C PHE A 220 -13.73 -32.12 -1.50
N LEU A 221 -14.90 -31.92 -0.88
CA LEU A 221 -15.04 -31.12 0.35
C LEU A 221 -14.30 -31.76 1.54
N ILE A 222 -14.28 -33.09 1.64
CA ILE A 222 -13.54 -33.83 2.67
C ILE A 222 -12.02 -33.79 2.40
N GLN A 223 -11.60 -33.86 1.13
CA GLN A 223 -10.20 -33.65 0.73
C GLN A 223 -9.71 -32.25 1.10
N LEU A 224 -10.49 -31.21 0.78
CA LEU A 224 -10.15 -29.81 1.03
C LEU A 224 -10.09 -29.49 2.53
N THR A 225 -11.08 -29.91 3.32
CA THR A 225 -11.07 -29.69 4.77
C THR A 225 -9.92 -30.44 5.45
N PHE A 226 -9.65 -31.69 5.04
CA PHE A 226 -8.52 -32.46 5.57
C PHE A 226 -7.15 -31.86 5.19
N SER A 227 -6.99 -31.37 3.96
CA SER A 227 -5.72 -30.75 3.54
C SER A 227 -5.47 -29.42 4.24
N MET A 228 -6.49 -28.57 4.38
CA MET A 228 -6.39 -27.32 5.13
C MET A 228 -6.00 -27.57 6.61
N ILE A 229 -6.60 -28.55 7.27
CA ILE A 229 -6.24 -28.91 8.67
C ILE A 229 -4.76 -29.29 8.79
N ILE A 230 -4.25 -30.11 7.87
CA ILE A 230 -2.84 -30.54 7.87
C ILE A 230 -1.89 -29.40 7.53
N ILE A 231 -2.22 -28.55 6.55
CA ILE A 231 -1.41 -27.40 6.17
C ILE A 231 -1.39 -26.36 7.30
N HIS A 232 -2.52 -26.06 7.94
CA HIS A 232 -2.57 -25.16 9.10
C HIS A 232 -1.79 -25.70 10.30
N LEU A 233 -1.83 -27.02 10.56
CA LEU A 233 -1.02 -27.65 11.60
C LEU A 233 0.48 -27.55 11.30
N LEU A 234 0.88 -27.68 10.04
CA LEU A 234 2.27 -27.49 9.59
C LEU A 234 2.70 -26.03 9.67
N VAL A 235 1.85 -25.06 9.31
CA VAL A 235 2.11 -23.61 9.48
C VAL A 235 2.33 -23.31 10.97
N TYR A 236 1.48 -23.83 11.86
CA TYR A 236 1.64 -23.65 13.31
C TYR A 236 2.95 -24.27 13.83
N ALA A 237 3.29 -25.48 13.39
CA ALA A 237 4.53 -26.16 13.78
C ALA A 237 5.81 -25.51 13.21
N LEU A 238 5.72 -24.85 12.04
CA LEU A 238 6.84 -24.15 11.40
C LEU A 238 6.99 -22.68 11.80
N LYS A 239 5.96 -22.08 12.41
CA LYS A 239 5.99 -20.71 12.96
C LYS A 239 7.22 -20.39 13.83
N PRO A 240 7.65 -21.23 14.81
CA PRO A 240 8.86 -20.94 15.60
C PRO A 240 10.16 -20.93 14.79
N PHE A 241 10.18 -21.51 13.57
CA PHE A 241 11.32 -21.51 12.67
C PHE A 241 11.31 -20.34 11.67
N HIS A 242 10.37 -19.39 11.79
CA HIS A 242 10.20 -18.21 10.92
C HIS A 242 10.10 -18.56 9.42
N GLN A 243 9.62 -19.78 9.10
CA GLN A 243 9.48 -20.25 7.73
C GLN A 243 8.20 -19.70 7.06
N PRO A 244 8.25 -19.30 5.78
CA PRO A 244 7.10 -18.74 5.09
C PRO A 244 6.02 -19.83 4.83
N PRO A 245 4.72 -19.47 4.79
CA PRO A 245 3.62 -20.44 4.65
C PRO A 245 3.77 -21.41 3.46
N LEU A 246 4.34 -20.94 2.34
CA LEU A 246 4.64 -21.76 1.16
C LEU A 246 5.42 -23.06 1.47
N VAL A 247 6.32 -23.04 2.46
CA VAL A 247 7.04 -24.24 2.90
C VAL A 247 6.07 -25.27 3.50
N ALA A 248 5.17 -24.83 4.38
CA ALA A 248 4.18 -25.68 5.04
C ALA A 248 3.15 -26.22 4.04
N GLU A 249 2.77 -25.40 3.06
CA GLU A 249 1.88 -25.76 1.96
C GLU A 249 2.47 -26.85 1.04
N ILE A 250 3.70 -26.66 0.54
CA ILE A 250 4.41 -27.66 -0.28
C ILE A 250 4.64 -28.95 0.53
N LEU A 251 5.11 -28.84 1.78
CA LEU A 251 5.37 -29.98 2.65
C LEU A 251 4.07 -30.74 2.98
N GLY A 252 2.97 -30.02 3.23
CA GLY A 252 1.64 -30.59 3.44
C GLY A 252 1.13 -31.34 2.22
N GLY A 253 1.30 -30.77 1.02
CA GLY A 253 1.02 -31.45 -0.24
C GLY A 253 1.80 -32.76 -0.38
N ILE A 254 3.12 -32.73 -0.17
CA ILE A 254 3.99 -33.93 -0.25
C ILE A 254 3.59 -34.99 0.80
N LEU A 255 3.19 -34.56 2.00
CA LEU A 255 2.75 -35.43 3.09
C LEU A 255 1.41 -36.12 2.76
N LEU A 256 0.47 -35.38 2.16
CA LEU A 256 -0.82 -35.87 1.68
C LEU A 256 -0.68 -36.79 0.45
N GLY A 257 0.36 -36.58 -0.36
CA GLY A 257 0.66 -37.30 -1.59
C GLY A 257 1.09 -38.77 -1.42
N PRO A 258 1.50 -39.45 -2.51
CA PRO A 258 1.94 -40.85 -2.49
C PRO A 258 3.15 -41.07 -1.57
N SER A 259 4.00 -40.04 -1.41
CA SER A 259 5.29 -40.08 -0.73
C SER A 259 5.22 -40.35 0.79
N ALA A 260 4.10 -40.05 1.45
CA ALA A 260 3.91 -40.34 2.87
C ALA A 260 2.56 -41.01 3.17
N PHE A 261 1.47 -40.26 3.39
CA PHE A 261 0.18 -40.87 3.75
C PHE A 261 -0.37 -41.77 2.63
N GLY A 262 -0.11 -41.44 1.36
CA GLY A 262 -0.48 -42.27 0.21
C GLY A 262 0.17 -43.66 0.15
N ARG A 263 1.19 -43.96 0.98
CA ARG A 263 1.69 -45.32 1.19
C ARG A 263 0.67 -46.21 1.91
N ILE A 264 -0.19 -45.62 2.76
CA ILE A 264 -1.26 -46.33 3.47
C ILE A 264 -2.39 -46.68 2.46
N LYS A 265 -2.48 -47.95 2.09
CA LYS A 265 -3.44 -48.44 1.07
C LYS A 265 -4.91 -48.10 1.37
N ALA A 266 -5.29 -48.02 2.65
CA ALA A 266 -6.63 -47.60 3.06
C ALA A 266 -6.87 -46.12 2.77
N TYR A 267 -6.03 -45.22 3.31
CA TYR A 267 -6.06 -43.78 3.04
C TYR A 267 -6.10 -43.48 1.54
N ARG A 268 -5.20 -44.09 0.74
CA ARG A 268 -5.17 -43.83 -0.71
C ARG A 268 -6.46 -44.27 -1.42
N ARG A 269 -7.11 -45.35 -0.98
CA ARG A 269 -8.41 -45.80 -1.54
C ARG A 269 -9.57 -44.89 -1.11
N ILE A 270 -9.53 -44.37 0.11
CA ILE A 270 -10.65 -43.66 0.75
C ILE A 270 -10.60 -42.15 0.44
N MET A 271 -9.44 -41.52 0.63
CA MET A 271 -9.27 -40.07 0.53
C MET A 271 -8.80 -39.61 -0.86
N PHE A 272 -7.99 -40.38 -1.58
CA PHE A 272 -7.37 -39.98 -2.85
C PHE A 272 -7.48 -41.06 -3.93
N ALA A 273 -8.70 -41.56 -4.13
CA ALA A 273 -9.01 -42.51 -5.18
C ALA A 273 -8.78 -41.91 -6.58
N ASN A 274 -8.33 -42.73 -7.54
CA ASN A 274 -7.96 -42.27 -8.89
C ASN A 274 -9.05 -41.46 -9.62
N TYR A 275 -10.33 -41.62 -9.26
CA TYR A 275 -11.43 -40.86 -9.85
C TYR A 275 -11.50 -39.39 -9.39
N SER A 276 -10.96 -39.02 -8.22
CA SER A 276 -11.05 -37.65 -7.70
C SER A 276 -10.14 -36.67 -8.43
N PHE A 277 -9.07 -37.15 -9.09
CA PHE A 277 -8.20 -36.31 -9.92
C PHE A 277 -8.99 -35.52 -10.98
N ARG A 278 -10.06 -36.13 -11.53
CA ARG A 278 -10.95 -35.52 -12.54
C ARG A 278 -11.64 -34.24 -12.08
N ILE A 279 -11.78 -33.99 -10.76
CA ILE A 279 -12.26 -32.70 -10.21
C ILE A 279 -11.12 -31.89 -9.58
N LEU A 280 -10.19 -32.54 -8.88
CA LEU A 280 -9.12 -31.89 -8.14
C LEU A 280 -8.15 -31.11 -9.04
N GLU A 281 -7.81 -31.66 -10.21
CA GLU A 281 -6.86 -31.07 -11.15
C GLU A 281 -7.43 -29.87 -11.94
N PRO A 282 -8.66 -29.92 -12.51
CA PRO A 282 -9.30 -28.73 -13.08
C PRO A 282 -9.52 -27.60 -12.05
N MET A 283 -9.88 -27.93 -10.80
CA MET A 283 -10.02 -26.94 -9.74
C MET A 283 -8.67 -26.30 -9.36
N SER A 284 -7.62 -27.11 -9.26
CA SER A 284 -6.24 -26.62 -9.09
C SER A 284 -5.83 -25.62 -10.19
N HIS A 285 -6.10 -25.93 -11.46
CA HIS A 285 -5.79 -25.03 -12.58
C HIS A 285 -6.66 -23.77 -12.64
N LEU A 286 -7.89 -23.80 -12.09
CA LEU A 286 -8.70 -22.60 -11.87
C LEU A 286 -8.12 -21.72 -10.74
N PHE A 287 -7.71 -22.33 -9.63
CA PHE A 287 -7.21 -21.65 -8.44
C PHE A 287 -5.84 -20.99 -8.66
N ILE A 288 -4.92 -21.65 -9.37
CA ILE A 288 -3.67 -21.03 -9.82
C ILE A 288 -3.93 -19.88 -10.81
N GLY A 289 -5.07 -19.89 -11.51
CA GLY A 289 -5.55 -18.77 -12.33
C GLY A 289 -5.92 -17.54 -11.48
N TYR A 290 -6.67 -17.73 -10.39
CA TYR A 290 -6.95 -16.65 -9.43
C TYR A 290 -5.67 -16.12 -8.75
N TYR A 291 -4.73 -17.01 -8.37
CA TYR A 291 -3.41 -16.59 -7.88
C TYR A 291 -2.63 -15.80 -8.93
N ALA A 292 -2.61 -16.25 -10.19
CA ALA A 292 -1.94 -15.56 -11.29
C ALA A 292 -2.53 -14.17 -11.53
N PHE A 293 -3.85 -14.02 -11.42
CA PHE A 293 -4.52 -12.72 -11.45
C PHE A 293 -4.10 -11.82 -10.28
N LEU A 294 -4.07 -12.32 -9.03
CA LEU A 294 -3.63 -11.53 -7.88
C LEU A 294 -2.13 -11.20 -7.92
N ALA A 295 -1.28 -12.06 -8.48
CA ALA A 295 0.13 -11.78 -8.71
C ALA A 295 0.34 -10.73 -9.80
N GLY A 296 -0.33 -10.89 -10.96
CA GLY A 296 -0.33 -9.92 -12.05
C GLY A 296 -0.97 -8.59 -11.65
N LEU A 297 -1.92 -8.60 -10.73
CA LEU A 297 -2.39 -7.40 -10.04
C LEU A 297 -1.23 -6.84 -9.20
N LYS A 298 -0.75 -7.54 -8.16
CA LYS A 298 0.27 -7.08 -7.18
C LYS A 298 1.61 -6.60 -7.76
N MET A 299 1.99 -6.96 -8.99
CA MET A 299 3.22 -6.46 -9.63
C MET A 299 3.05 -5.03 -10.20
N ASP A 300 3.86 -4.06 -9.76
CA ASP A 300 3.82 -2.69 -10.33
C ASP A 300 4.89 -2.49 -11.41
N VAL A 301 4.42 -2.33 -12.65
CA VAL A 301 5.25 -2.05 -13.83
C VAL A 301 5.86 -0.64 -13.78
N ARG A 302 5.31 0.30 -13.00
CA ARG A 302 5.87 1.66 -12.82
C ARG A 302 7.03 1.67 -11.83
N ALA A 303 6.97 0.88 -10.75
CA ALA A 303 8.09 0.67 -9.83
C ALA A 303 9.33 0.15 -10.59
N ILE A 304 9.15 -0.76 -11.54
CA ILE A 304 10.24 -1.27 -12.39
C ILE A 304 10.92 -0.16 -13.21
N THR A 305 10.15 0.79 -13.78
CA THR A 305 10.74 1.90 -14.55
C THR A 305 11.29 3.04 -13.70
N ARG A 306 10.88 3.13 -12.43
CA ARG A 306 11.48 3.99 -11.39
C ARG A 306 12.70 3.36 -10.71
N THR A 307 12.87 2.04 -10.79
CA THR A 307 13.95 1.28 -10.12
C THR A 307 15.32 1.69 -10.68
N GLY A 308 16.26 1.97 -9.77
CA GLY A 308 17.62 2.39 -10.14
C GLY A 308 18.36 1.33 -10.97
N PRO A 309 19.25 1.75 -11.90
CA PRO A 309 19.90 0.84 -12.85
C PRO A 309 20.81 -0.23 -12.19
N LYS A 310 21.13 -0.10 -10.90
CA LYS A 310 21.79 -1.15 -10.12
C LYS A 310 20.94 -2.43 -10.07
N ALA A 311 19.70 -2.36 -9.58
CA ALA A 311 18.85 -3.53 -9.40
C ALA A 311 18.40 -4.17 -10.73
N LEU A 312 18.21 -3.38 -11.79
CA LEU A 312 17.95 -3.91 -13.15
C LEU A 312 19.11 -4.78 -13.65
N LYS A 313 20.36 -4.33 -13.50
CA LYS A 313 21.55 -5.13 -13.82
C LYS A 313 21.62 -6.41 -12.98
N ILE A 314 21.29 -6.36 -11.68
CA ILE A 314 21.27 -7.55 -10.79
C ILE A 314 20.24 -8.56 -11.29
N ALA A 315 19.01 -8.12 -11.59
CA ALA A 315 17.94 -9.00 -12.06
C ALA A 315 18.29 -9.69 -13.40
N ILE A 316 18.91 -8.96 -14.33
CA ILE A 316 19.33 -9.51 -15.63
C ILE A 316 20.46 -10.53 -15.44
N ALA A 317 21.51 -10.21 -14.67
CA ALA A 317 22.62 -11.14 -14.41
C ALA A 317 22.16 -12.39 -13.64
N GLY A 318 21.35 -12.20 -12.59
CA GLY A 318 20.75 -13.26 -11.78
C GLY A 318 19.66 -14.08 -12.48
N THR A 319 19.23 -13.67 -13.68
CA THR A 319 18.35 -14.48 -14.54
C THR A 319 19.16 -15.20 -15.64
N ILE A 320 20.06 -14.51 -16.35
CA ILE A 320 20.79 -15.11 -17.48
C ILE A 320 21.85 -16.13 -17.01
N ILE A 321 22.64 -15.81 -15.99
CA ILE A 321 23.76 -16.66 -15.57
C ILE A 321 23.26 -18.00 -14.99
N PRO A 322 22.26 -18.05 -14.08
CA PRO A 322 21.71 -19.31 -13.62
C PRO A 322 20.91 -20.07 -14.70
N PHE A 323 20.38 -19.39 -15.73
CA PHE A 323 19.67 -20.07 -16.83
C PHE A 323 20.61 -20.96 -17.64
N LEU A 324 21.73 -20.37 -18.09
CA LEU A 324 22.73 -21.05 -18.89
C LEU A 324 23.39 -22.17 -18.08
N PHE A 325 23.67 -21.92 -16.80
CA PHE A 325 24.22 -22.94 -15.91
C PHE A 325 23.23 -24.08 -15.64
N GLY A 326 21.96 -23.77 -15.33
CA GLY A 326 20.92 -24.78 -15.12
C GLY A 326 20.63 -25.63 -16.37
N SER A 327 20.71 -25.01 -17.56
CA SER A 327 20.62 -25.72 -18.84
C SER A 327 21.82 -26.65 -19.05
N ALA A 328 23.04 -26.24 -18.70
CA ALA A 328 24.22 -27.10 -18.76
C ALA A 328 24.14 -28.27 -17.76
N VAL A 329 23.65 -28.01 -16.53
CA VAL A 329 23.37 -29.03 -15.50
C VAL A 329 22.38 -30.07 -16.02
N PHE A 330 21.32 -29.68 -16.73
CA PHE A 330 20.39 -30.62 -17.38
C PHE A 330 21.13 -31.60 -18.30
N PHE A 331 21.98 -31.11 -19.21
CA PHE A 331 22.69 -31.99 -20.16
C PHE A 331 23.75 -32.90 -19.49
N ILE A 332 24.24 -32.53 -18.31
CA ILE A 332 25.21 -33.33 -17.55
C ILE A 332 24.51 -34.48 -16.79
N PHE A 333 23.37 -34.23 -16.15
CA PHE A 333 22.69 -35.22 -15.30
C PHE A 333 21.60 -36.02 -16.04
N THR A 334 20.88 -35.41 -16.97
CA THR A 334 19.87 -36.07 -17.82
C THR A 334 20.42 -36.31 -19.22
N ASN A 335 21.24 -37.36 -19.36
CA ASN A 335 21.78 -37.84 -20.63
C ASN A 335 20.72 -38.60 -21.49
N ASP A 336 19.44 -38.17 -21.42
CA ASP A 336 18.32 -38.81 -22.09
C ASP A 336 17.89 -37.99 -23.32
N GLN A 337 18.23 -38.52 -24.51
CA GLN A 337 17.93 -37.91 -25.81
C GLN A 337 16.42 -37.78 -26.12
N SER A 338 15.54 -38.40 -25.33
CA SER A 338 14.09 -38.24 -25.48
C SER A 338 13.60 -36.86 -25.01
N GLN A 339 14.18 -36.28 -23.96
CA GLN A 339 13.66 -35.08 -23.28
C GLN A 339 14.19 -33.76 -23.88
N LYS A 340 14.02 -33.60 -25.19
CA LYS A 340 14.62 -32.53 -26.02
C LYS A 340 14.45 -31.09 -25.52
N PHE A 341 13.40 -30.81 -24.73
CA PHE A 341 13.10 -29.48 -24.19
C PHE A 341 13.22 -29.37 -22.66
N GLY A 342 13.58 -30.45 -21.95
CA GLY A 342 13.62 -30.45 -20.48
C GLY A 342 14.59 -29.43 -19.87
N PHE A 343 15.69 -29.12 -20.57
CA PHE A 343 16.66 -28.10 -20.16
C PHE A 343 16.03 -26.71 -20.01
N LEU A 344 14.99 -26.41 -20.80
CA LEU A 344 14.28 -25.13 -20.75
C LEU A 344 13.56 -24.95 -19.39
N PHE A 345 12.90 -26.00 -18.92
CA PHE A 345 12.12 -26.00 -17.68
C PHE A 345 13.01 -26.15 -16.44
N TRP A 346 14.03 -27.01 -16.48
CA TRP A 346 14.99 -27.13 -15.37
C TRP A 346 15.84 -25.84 -15.25
N GLY A 347 16.34 -25.30 -16.36
CA GLY A 347 17.06 -24.02 -16.39
C GLY A 347 16.23 -22.87 -15.80
N ALA A 348 14.96 -22.74 -16.22
CA ALA A 348 14.04 -21.73 -15.68
C ALA A 348 13.69 -21.96 -14.20
N ALA A 349 13.45 -23.22 -13.80
CA ALA A 349 13.15 -23.53 -12.40
C ALA A 349 14.29 -23.10 -11.45
N LEU A 350 15.54 -23.11 -11.92
CA LEU A 350 16.68 -22.60 -11.15
C LEU A 350 16.80 -21.07 -11.17
N THR A 351 16.41 -20.37 -12.24
CA THR A 351 16.46 -18.90 -12.29
C THR A 351 15.39 -18.22 -11.45
N VAL A 352 14.13 -18.64 -11.53
CA VAL A 352 12.99 -17.91 -10.95
C VAL A 352 13.22 -17.52 -9.49
N THR A 353 12.92 -16.27 -9.17
CA THR A 353 12.83 -15.72 -7.81
C THR A 353 11.37 -15.39 -7.50
N GLY A 354 10.82 -15.90 -6.41
CA GLY A 354 9.45 -15.56 -6.00
C GLY A 354 9.41 -14.21 -5.30
N PHE A 355 8.96 -13.16 -5.99
CA PHE A 355 8.82 -11.82 -5.41
C PHE A 355 7.91 -11.83 -4.18
N SER A 356 6.76 -12.51 -4.25
CA SER A 356 5.79 -12.61 -3.15
C SER A 356 6.37 -13.25 -1.89
N VAL A 357 7.14 -14.33 -2.04
CA VAL A 357 7.76 -15.06 -0.93
C VAL A 357 8.93 -14.28 -0.33
N LEU A 358 9.80 -13.72 -1.18
CA LEU A 358 10.91 -12.89 -0.70
C LEU A 358 10.40 -11.68 0.07
N SER A 359 9.35 -11.02 -0.42
CA SER A 359 8.73 -9.89 0.26
C SER A 359 8.23 -10.29 1.65
N LYS A 360 7.58 -11.46 1.81
CA LYS A 360 7.07 -11.90 3.12
C LYS A 360 8.18 -12.31 4.08
N VAL A 361 9.28 -12.89 3.61
CA VAL A 361 10.45 -13.19 4.45
C VAL A 361 11.15 -11.89 4.89
N LEU A 362 11.37 -10.94 3.97
CA LEU A 362 12.00 -9.64 4.30
C LEU A 362 11.17 -8.80 5.27
N GLU A 363 9.83 -8.86 5.18
CA GLU A 363 8.90 -8.26 6.12
C GLU A 363 9.00 -8.92 7.51
N THR A 364 8.93 -10.26 7.56
CA THR A 364 8.96 -11.03 8.82
C THR A 364 10.27 -10.83 9.61
N GLU A 365 11.39 -10.64 8.91
CA GLU A 365 12.72 -10.42 9.52
C GLU A 365 13.04 -8.93 9.80
N GLN A 366 12.12 -8.00 9.49
CA GLN A 366 12.32 -6.53 9.54
C GLN A 366 13.50 -6.03 8.67
N ILE A 367 13.85 -6.74 7.59
CA ILE A 367 14.94 -6.37 6.67
C ILE A 367 14.43 -5.57 5.46
N LEU A 368 13.13 -5.62 5.16
CA LEU A 368 12.49 -4.98 4.01
C LEU A 368 12.88 -3.50 3.81
N HIS A 369 12.95 -2.74 4.90
CA HIS A 369 13.20 -1.28 4.90
C HIS A 369 14.69 -0.91 4.70
N THR A 370 15.59 -1.90 4.68
CA THR A 370 17.03 -1.71 4.45
C THR A 370 17.36 -1.60 2.95
N GLU A 371 18.51 -1.03 2.60
CA GLU A 371 18.96 -0.98 1.19
C GLU A 371 19.17 -2.37 0.57
N ILE A 372 19.55 -3.37 1.37
CA ILE A 372 19.62 -4.78 0.98
C ILE A 372 18.21 -5.29 0.63
N GLY A 373 17.24 -5.04 1.52
CA GLY A 373 15.84 -5.43 1.34
C GLY A 373 15.24 -4.83 0.08
N LYS A 374 15.30 -3.51 -0.08
CA LYS A 374 14.84 -2.77 -1.28
C LYS A 374 15.49 -3.30 -2.56
N THR A 375 16.80 -3.50 -2.55
CA THR A 375 17.55 -3.96 -3.74
C THR A 375 17.19 -5.40 -4.11
N ALA A 376 17.08 -6.30 -3.12
CA ALA A 376 16.68 -7.68 -3.32
C ALA A 376 15.21 -7.78 -3.82
N GLN A 377 14.30 -7.03 -3.20
CA GLN A 377 12.88 -7.01 -3.55
C GLN A 377 12.66 -6.48 -4.98
N ALA A 378 13.29 -5.35 -5.34
CA ALA A 378 13.20 -4.78 -6.69
C ALA A 378 13.85 -5.69 -7.75
N SER A 379 14.97 -6.34 -7.43
CA SER A 379 15.60 -7.32 -8.32
C SER A 379 14.72 -8.56 -8.55
N ALA A 380 14.09 -9.07 -7.48
CA ALA A 380 13.17 -10.19 -7.55
C ALA A 380 11.90 -9.87 -8.34
N LEU A 381 11.32 -8.67 -8.18
CA LEU A 381 10.18 -8.21 -8.98
C LEU A 381 10.48 -8.27 -10.48
N ILE A 382 11.65 -7.77 -10.89
CA ILE A 382 12.09 -7.77 -12.30
C ILE A 382 12.32 -9.20 -12.80
N SER A 383 12.98 -10.07 -12.02
CA SER A 383 13.25 -11.45 -12.42
C SER A 383 11.97 -12.31 -12.48
N ASP A 384 11.01 -12.10 -11.58
CA ASP A 384 9.69 -12.73 -11.61
C ASP A 384 8.90 -12.27 -12.86
N MET A 385 8.89 -10.97 -13.17
CA MET A 385 8.32 -10.45 -14.44
C MET A 385 8.95 -11.08 -15.69
N CYS A 386 10.28 -11.21 -15.72
CA CYS A 386 10.98 -11.93 -16.80
C CYS A 386 10.61 -13.42 -16.84
N SER A 387 10.33 -14.04 -15.69
CA SER A 387 9.94 -15.44 -15.59
C SER A 387 8.55 -15.72 -16.15
N TRP A 388 7.59 -14.78 -15.98
CA TRP A 388 6.27 -14.87 -16.64
C TRP A 388 6.36 -14.77 -18.17
N VAL A 389 7.19 -13.83 -18.68
CA VAL A 389 7.44 -13.72 -20.13
C VAL A 389 8.13 -14.98 -20.65
N PHE A 390 9.12 -15.50 -19.93
CA PHE A 390 9.80 -16.75 -20.28
C PHE A 390 8.82 -17.93 -20.32
N LEU A 391 7.92 -18.07 -19.35
CA LEU A 391 6.94 -19.15 -19.30
C LEU A 391 5.98 -19.11 -20.50
N ALA A 392 5.51 -17.91 -20.90
CA ALA A 392 4.69 -17.75 -22.10
C ALA A 392 5.44 -18.18 -23.37
N VAL A 393 6.72 -17.81 -23.51
CA VAL A 393 7.58 -18.27 -24.60
C VAL A 393 7.81 -19.79 -24.55
N ALA A 394 8.01 -20.37 -23.36
CA ALA A 394 8.22 -21.81 -23.20
C ALA A 394 7.00 -22.65 -23.63
N PHE A 395 5.78 -22.21 -23.30
CA PHE A 395 4.56 -22.84 -23.82
C PHE A 395 4.45 -22.66 -25.34
N ALA A 396 4.69 -21.46 -25.88
CA ALA A 396 4.63 -21.23 -27.33
C ALA A 396 5.67 -22.06 -28.10
N VAL A 397 6.86 -22.30 -27.55
CA VAL A 397 7.91 -23.17 -28.14
C VAL A 397 7.58 -24.67 -28.01
N MET A 398 6.85 -25.08 -26.97
CA MET A 398 6.36 -26.45 -26.84
C MET A 398 5.19 -26.77 -27.78
N SER A 399 4.36 -25.77 -28.09
CA SER A 399 3.35 -25.91 -29.15
C SER A 399 4.02 -26.26 -30.49
N SER A 400 3.37 -27.12 -31.29
CA SER A 400 3.96 -27.76 -32.48
C SER A 400 4.80 -26.79 -33.33
N PRO A 401 6.00 -27.17 -33.80
CA PRO A 401 7.00 -26.22 -34.29
C PRO A 401 6.58 -25.40 -35.53
N SER A 402 5.57 -25.86 -36.28
CA SER A 402 4.91 -25.09 -37.36
C SER A 402 4.04 -23.94 -36.85
N ASN A 403 3.43 -24.12 -35.68
CA ASN A 403 2.39 -23.27 -35.09
C ASN A 403 2.96 -22.34 -34.02
N SER A 404 4.09 -22.70 -33.41
CA SER A 404 4.84 -21.92 -32.42
C SER A 404 4.95 -20.40 -32.71
N PRO A 405 5.40 -19.94 -33.91
CA PRO A 405 5.46 -18.50 -34.19
C PRO A 405 4.08 -17.85 -34.22
N TRP A 406 3.02 -18.57 -34.60
CA TRP A 406 1.65 -18.05 -34.65
C TRP A 406 1.04 -17.94 -33.25
N SER A 407 1.31 -18.90 -32.36
CA SER A 407 0.98 -18.80 -30.93
C SER A 407 1.63 -17.55 -30.32
N LEU A 408 2.95 -17.39 -30.51
CA LEU A 408 3.69 -16.23 -29.98
C LEU A 408 3.19 -14.89 -30.54
N ILE A 409 2.90 -14.79 -31.84
CA ILE A 409 2.28 -13.60 -32.44
C ILE A 409 0.89 -13.33 -31.83
N SER A 410 0.06 -14.36 -31.64
CA SER A 410 -1.30 -14.21 -31.09
C SER A 410 -1.32 -13.75 -29.63
N THR A 411 -0.41 -14.26 -28.80
CA THR A 411 -0.28 -13.83 -27.39
C THR A 411 0.24 -12.40 -27.26
N VAL A 412 1.19 -11.98 -28.10
CA VAL A 412 1.63 -10.57 -28.17
C VAL A 412 0.49 -9.67 -28.66
N ALA A 413 -0.28 -10.10 -29.67
CA ALA A 413 -1.46 -9.36 -30.13
C ALA A 413 -2.53 -9.23 -29.02
N PHE A 414 -2.76 -10.28 -28.23
CA PHE A 414 -3.64 -10.26 -27.06
C PHE A 414 -3.13 -9.28 -25.99
N LEU A 415 -1.85 -9.33 -25.62
CA LEU A 415 -1.23 -8.39 -24.69
C LEU A 415 -1.43 -6.93 -25.12
N LEU A 416 -1.18 -6.63 -26.40
CA LEU A 416 -1.39 -5.29 -26.95
C LEU A 416 -2.88 -4.88 -26.93
N LEU A 417 -3.80 -5.80 -27.23
CA LEU A 417 -5.25 -5.57 -27.12
C LEU A 417 -5.65 -5.25 -25.67
N CYS A 418 -5.13 -5.97 -24.68
CA CYS A 418 -5.43 -5.69 -23.27
C CYS A 418 -4.90 -4.31 -22.86
N VAL A 419 -3.67 -3.96 -23.25
CA VAL A 419 -3.05 -2.66 -22.91
C VAL A 419 -3.70 -1.47 -23.63
N PHE A 420 -4.09 -1.61 -24.91
CA PHE A 420 -4.66 -0.50 -25.69
C PHE A 420 -6.19 -0.41 -25.70
N TYR A 421 -6.92 -1.49 -25.40
CA TYR A 421 -8.39 -1.50 -25.40
C TYR A 421 -8.99 -1.74 -24.01
N ILE A 422 -8.58 -2.82 -23.32
CA ILE A 422 -9.17 -3.17 -22.02
C ILE A 422 -8.79 -2.14 -20.94
N ARG A 423 -7.51 -1.70 -20.89
CA ARG A 423 -7.04 -0.69 -19.93
C ARG A 423 -7.82 0.65 -19.97
N PRO A 424 -8.00 1.33 -21.13
CA PRO A 424 -8.78 2.57 -21.16
C PRO A 424 -10.27 2.33 -20.93
N VAL A 425 -10.84 1.18 -21.31
CA VAL A 425 -12.24 0.84 -21.00
C VAL A 425 -12.44 0.70 -19.48
N LEU A 426 -11.57 -0.03 -18.78
CA LEU A 426 -11.57 -0.11 -17.31
C LEU A 426 -11.44 1.28 -16.68
N SER A 427 -10.46 2.08 -17.11
CA SER A 427 -10.26 3.45 -16.61
C SER A 427 -11.50 4.33 -16.77
N TRP A 428 -12.18 4.26 -17.92
CA TRP A 428 -13.41 5.02 -18.20
C TRP A 428 -14.63 4.53 -17.41
N ILE A 429 -14.71 3.23 -17.10
CA ILE A 429 -15.76 2.69 -16.23
C ILE A 429 -15.56 3.21 -14.80
N ILE A 430 -14.34 3.16 -14.28
CA ILE A 430 -14.05 3.53 -12.88
C ILE A 430 -14.19 5.05 -12.69
N GLN A 431 -13.75 5.88 -13.65
CA GLN A 431 -13.94 7.34 -13.65
C GLN A 431 -15.42 7.79 -13.68
N LYS A 432 -16.37 6.87 -13.87
CA LYS A 432 -17.82 7.13 -13.81
C LYS A 432 -18.49 6.66 -12.52
N THR A 433 -17.75 5.97 -11.66
CA THR A 433 -18.24 5.55 -10.34
C THR A 433 -17.98 6.71 -9.36
N PRO A 434 -19.00 7.23 -8.64
CA PRO A 434 -18.80 8.35 -7.73
C PRO A 434 -17.94 7.95 -6.54
N GLU A 435 -16.96 8.78 -6.21
CA GLU A 435 -16.08 8.61 -5.05
C GLU A 435 -16.90 8.67 -3.75
N GLY A 436 -16.54 7.86 -2.75
CA GLY A 436 -17.23 7.77 -1.46
C GLY A 436 -18.34 6.72 -1.36
N GLN A 437 -18.77 6.09 -2.47
CA GLN A 437 -19.52 4.82 -2.41
C GLN A 437 -18.58 3.65 -2.72
N GLY A 438 -18.45 2.71 -1.78
CA GLY A 438 -17.60 1.54 -1.93
C GLY A 438 -17.96 0.73 -3.19
N TYR A 439 -16.94 0.21 -3.88
CA TYR A 439 -17.13 -0.53 -5.14
C TYR A 439 -18.15 -1.66 -4.97
N SER A 440 -19.28 -1.55 -5.68
CA SER A 440 -20.34 -2.55 -5.58
C SER A 440 -19.85 -3.92 -6.06
N GLU A 441 -20.32 -4.98 -5.39
CA GLU A 441 -19.86 -6.36 -5.58
C GLU A 441 -19.96 -6.81 -7.05
N PHE A 442 -20.94 -6.26 -7.77
CA PHE A 442 -21.12 -6.44 -9.22
C PHE A 442 -19.85 -6.11 -10.04
N TYR A 443 -19.08 -5.08 -9.66
CA TYR A 443 -17.82 -4.76 -10.35
C TYR A 443 -16.75 -5.82 -10.08
N ILE A 444 -16.62 -6.32 -8.85
CA ILE A 444 -15.67 -7.37 -8.50
C ILE A 444 -16.03 -8.67 -9.25
N CYS A 445 -17.29 -9.08 -9.23
CA CYS A 445 -17.78 -10.23 -10.00
C CYS A 445 -17.57 -10.06 -11.52
N SER A 446 -17.74 -8.85 -12.05
CA SER A 446 -17.47 -8.54 -13.46
C SER A 446 -15.98 -8.67 -13.80
N ILE A 447 -15.09 -8.25 -12.90
CA ILE A 447 -13.63 -8.36 -13.06
C ILE A 447 -13.21 -9.84 -13.00
N LEU A 448 -13.71 -10.63 -12.06
CA LEU A 448 -13.41 -12.07 -11.99
C LEU A 448 -13.96 -12.85 -13.20
N THR A 449 -15.11 -12.44 -13.75
CA THR A 449 -15.63 -12.96 -15.02
C THR A 449 -14.71 -12.58 -16.20
N GLY A 450 -14.21 -11.35 -16.23
CA GLY A 450 -13.24 -10.88 -17.22
C GLY A 450 -11.91 -11.62 -17.17
N MET A 451 -11.42 -11.95 -15.96
CA MET A 451 -10.23 -12.77 -15.73
C MET A 451 -10.40 -14.18 -16.34
N ALA A 452 -11.53 -14.85 -16.05
CA ALA A 452 -11.82 -16.18 -16.60
C ALA A 452 -11.91 -16.15 -18.15
N LEU A 453 -12.56 -15.12 -18.72
CA LEU A 453 -12.62 -14.93 -20.17
C LEU A 453 -11.23 -14.72 -20.79
N CYS A 454 -10.36 -13.95 -20.13
CA CYS A 454 -8.97 -13.76 -20.59
C CYS A 454 -8.17 -15.06 -20.58
N GLY A 455 -8.37 -15.92 -19.58
CA GLY A 455 -7.76 -17.25 -19.53
C GLY A 455 -8.15 -18.13 -20.73
N VAL A 456 -9.45 -18.19 -21.06
CA VAL A 456 -9.97 -18.91 -22.24
C VAL A 456 -9.39 -18.37 -23.55
N ILE A 457 -9.21 -17.04 -23.66
CA ILE A 457 -8.59 -16.45 -24.85
C ILE A 457 -7.12 -16.86 -24.98
N THR A 458 -6.34 -16.87 -23.89
CA THR A 458 -4.94 -17.34 -23.96
C THR A 458 -4.79 -18.84 -24.23
N ASP A 459 -5.76 -19.65 -23.80
CA ASP A 459 -5.83 -21.09 -24.10
C ASP A 459 -6.05 -21.30 -25.61
N ALA A 460 -6.97 -20.54 -26.21
CA ALA A 460 -7.19 -20.51 -27.66
C ALA A 460 -5.99 -19.94 -28.46
N CYS A 461 -5.10 -19.17 -27.83
CA CYS A 461 -3.80 -18.77 -28.38
C CYS A 461 -2.70 -19.85 -28.28
N GLY A 462 -3.00 -21.02 -27.69
CA GLY A 462 -2.04 -22.11 -27.49
C GLY A 462 -1.12 -21.91 -26.28
N THR A 463 -1.57 -21.18 -25.25
CA THR A 463 -0.79 -20.91 -24.03
C THR A 463 -1.62 -21.09 -22.76
N HIS A 464 -0.98 -21.50 -21.66
CA HIS A 464 -1.70 -21.88 -20.44
C HIS A 464 -2.60 -20.76 -19.87
N PRO A 465 -3.85 -21.04 -19.47
CA PRO A 465 -4.85 -20.03 -19.06
C PRO A 465 -4.40 -19.04 -17.97
N MET A 466 -3.45 -19.44 -17.11
CA MET A 466 -2.85 -18.57 -16.09
C MET A 466 -2.25 -17.27 -16.69
N ILE A 467 -1.75 -17.32 -17.93
CA ILE A 467 -1.09 -16.19 -18.58
C ILE A 467 -2.13 -15.11 -18.92
N GLY A 468 -3.34 -15.49 -19.35
CA GLY A 468 -4.43 -14.56 -19.59
C GLY A 468 -4.93 -13.89 -18.30
N ALA A 469 -5.06 -14.67 -17.23
CA ALA A 469 -5.42 -14.16 -15.90
C ALA A 469 -4.36 -13.16 -15.37
N PHE A 470 -3.08 -13.49 -15.52
CA PHE A 470 -1.95 -12.64 -15.14
C PHE A 470 -1.88 -11.32 -15.95
N ILE A 471 -2.00 -11.40 -17.28
CA ILE A 471 -2.05 -10.23 -18.18
C ILE A 471 -3.24 -9.32 -17.81
N PHE A 472 -4.39 -9.89 -17.48
CA PHE A 472 -5.57 -9.14 -17.08
C PHE A 472 -5.37 -8.39 -15.75
N GLY A 473 -4.65 -8.99 -14.78
CA GLY A 473 -4.24 -8.32 -13.55
C GLY A 473 -3.38 -7.08 -13.79
N LEU A 474 -2.32 -7.21 -14.61
CA LEU A 474 -1.37 -6.11 -14.95
C LEU A 474 -2.03 -4.92 -15.68
N VAL A 475 -3.23 -5.12 -16.21
CA VAL A 475 -3.98 -4.18 -17.05
C VAL A 475 -4.93 -3.30 -16.23
N ILE A 476 -5.24 -3.67 -14.99
CA ILE A 476 -6.05 -2.85 -14.07
C ILE A 476 -5.29 -1.54 -13.72
N PRO A 477 -5.91 -0.35 -13.90
CA PRO A 477 -5.15 0.91 -13.88
C PRO A 477 -5.15 1.69 -12.55
N ASN A 478 -6.02 1.34 -11.58
CA ASN A 478 -6.33 2.20 -10.43
C ASN A 478 -6.00 1.54 -9.09
N GLU A 479 -5.09 2.18 -8.36
CA GLU A 479 -4.51 1.76 -7.07
C GLU A 479 -5.59 1.46 -5.98
N VAL A 480 -6.67 2.25 -5.92
CA VAL A 480 -7.75 2.06 -4.93
C VAL A 480 -8.63 0.83 -5.21
N LEU A 481 -9.00 0.60 -6.48
CA LEU A 481 -9.80 -0.58 -6.87
C LEU A 481 -9.02 -1.88 -6.65
N GLU A 482 -7.75 -1.84 -7.04
CA GLU A 482 -6.76 -2.87 -6.77
C GLU A 482 -6.66 -3.20 -5.28
N ALA A 483 -6.51 -2.19 -4.41
CA ALA A 483 -6.47 -2.38 -2.96
C ALA A 483 -7.73 -3.13 -2.47
N THR A 484 -8.93 -2.68 -2.86
CA THR A 484 -10.20 -3.35 -2.52
C THR A 484 -10.31 -4.78 -3.03
N ILE A 485 -9.69 -5.10 -4.17
CA ILE A 485 -9.69 -6.46 -4.74
C ILE A 485 -8.70 -7.36 -4.00
N VAL A 486 -7.51 -6.86 -3.67
CA VAL A 486 -6.51 -7.61 -2.88
C VAL A 486 -7.05 -7.88 -1.47
N GLU A 487 -7.54 -6.86 -0.76
CA GLU A 487 -8.12 -6.98 0.58
C GLU A 487 -9.24 -8.04 0.65
N LYS A 488 -10.11 -8.10 -0.37
CA LYS A 488 -11.26 -9.03 -0.38
C LYS A 488 -10.96 -10.44 -0.90
N LEU A 489 -9.87 -10.65 -1.64
CA LEU A 489 -9.60 -11.92 -2.32
C LEU A 489 -8.28 -12.58 -1.92
N ASP A 490 -7.29 -11.85 -1.41
CA ASP A 490 -5.96 -12.43 -1.16
C ASP A 490 -6.02 -13.49 -0.05
N ASP A 491 -6.61 -13.16 1.10
CA ASP A 491 -6.81 -14.13 2.20
C ASP A 491 -7.66 -15.34 1.78
N PHE A 492 -8.64 -15.15 0.88
CA PHE A 492 -9.48 -16.23 0.37
C PHE A 492 -8.71 -17.14 -0.61
N VAL A 493 -7.96 -16.55 -1.54
CA VAL A 493 -7.17 -17.28 -2.54
C VAL A 493 -6.01 -18.01 -1.88
N MET A 494 -5.22 -17.32 -1.03
CA MET A 494 -4.10 -17.93 -0.32
C MET A 494 -4.56 -18.92 0.75
N GLY A 495 -5.59 -18.58 1.52
CA GLY A 495 -6.05 -19.41 2.64
C GLY A 495 -6.87 -20.65 2.25
N ILE A 496 -7.67 -20.59 1.19
CA ILE A 496 -8.62 -21.69 0.84
C ILE A 496 -8.31 -22.31 -0.52
N LEU A 497 -8.01 -21.50 -1.55
CA LEU A 497 -7.87 -22.02 -2.92
C LEU A 497 -6.48 -22.62 -3.17
N MET A 498 -5.42 -21.94 -2.74
CA MET A 498 -4.03 -22.37 -2.94
C MET A 498 -3.69 -23.73 -2.28
N PRO A 499 -4.17 -24.09 -1.07
CA PRO A 499 -3.99 -25.43 -0.50
C PRO A 499 -4.33 -26.58 -1.46
N VAL A 500 -5.36 -26.44 -2.29
CA VAL A 500 -5.75 -27.47 -3.28
C VAL A 500 -4.72 -27.59 -4.42
N TYR A 501 -4.11 -26.48 -4.85
CA TYR A 501 -3.00 -26.51 -5.82
C TYR A 501 -1.80 -27.30 -5.28
N PHE A 502 -1.41 -27.05 -4.02
CA PHE A 502 -0.30 -27.77 -3.40
C PHE A 502 -0.59 -29.26 -3.14
N VAL A 503 -1.85 -29.63 -2.90
CA VAL A 503 -2.25 -31.05 -2.87
C VAL A 503 -2.04 -31.72 -4.23
N VAL A 504 -2.38 -31.08 -5.35
CA VAL A 504 -2.13 -31.65 -6.69
C VAL A 504 -0.62 -31.76 -6.97
N CYS A 505 0.15 -30.72 -6.67
CA CYS A 505 1.61 -30.71 -6.78
C CYS A 505 2.25 -31.83 -5.93
N GLY A 506 1.76 -32.02 -4.71
CA GLY A 506 2.18 -33.09 -3.80
C GLY A 506 1.77 -34.50 -4.22
N LEU A 507 0.57 -34.67 -4.80
CA LEU A 507 0.11 -35.94 -5.36
C LEU A 507 0.93 -36.37 -6.58
N ARG A 508 1.41 -35.40 -7.39
CA ARG A 508 2.34 -35.62 -8.50
C ARG A 508 3.77 -35.92 -8.05
N THR A 509 4.14 -35.55 -6.82
CA THR A 509 5.49 -35.71 -6.26
C THR A 509 5.67 -37.10 -5.64
N ASN A 510 6.59 -37.89 -6.20
CA ASN A 510 6.88 -39.26 -5.73
C ASN A 510 8.34 -39.41 -5.30
N ILE A 511 8.58 -39.34 -3.99
CA ILE A 511 9.90 -39.50 -3.37
C ILE A 511 10.42 -40.94 -3.46
N ASP A 512 9.54 -41.94 -3.61
CA ASP A 512 9.98 -43.35 -3.78
C ASP A 512 10.74 -43.54 -5.12
N ALA A 513 10.47 -42.69 -6.12
CA ALA A 513 11.25 -42.61 -7.38
C ALA A 513 12.59 -41.88 -7.24
N ILE A 514 12.93 -41.39 -6.04
CA ILE A 514 14.20 -40.76 -5.65
C ILE A 514 14.90 -41.62 -4.56
N SER A 515 14.51 -42.89 -4.38
CA SER A 515 15.04 -43.73 -3.29
C SER A 515 16.53 -44.10 -3.44
N ASP A 516 17.10 -43.98 -4.65
CA ASP A 516 18.53 -44.15 -4.90
C ASP A 516 19.39 -43.07 -4.22
N THR A 517 20.46 -43.49 -3.55
CA THR A 517 21.44 -42.59 -2.92
C THR A 517 22.06 -41.60 -3.92
N SER A 518 22.27 -42.04 -5.16
CA SER A 518 22.75 -41.19 -6.26
C SER A 518 21.81 -40.02 -6.56
N SER A 519 20.50 -40.23 -6.47
CA SER A 519 19.50 -39.20 -6.77
C SER A 519 19.43 -38.14 -5.67
N TRP A 520 19.56 -38.55 -4.40
CA TRP A 520 19.73 -37.60 -3.29
C TRP A 520 21.04 -36.81 -3.38
N PHE A 521 22.13 -37.44 -3.84
CA PHE A 521 23.38 -36.72 -4.12
C PHE A 521 23.20 -35.68 -5.23
N ILE A 522 22.49 -36.01 -6.32
CA ILE A 522 22.15 -35.04 -7.38
C ILE A 522 21.33 -33.86 -6.82
N VAL A 523 20.31 -34.11 -5.99
CA VAL A 523 19.55 -33.04 -5.31
C VAL A 523 20.47 -32.12 -4.49
N GLY A 524 21.37 -32.70 -3.69
CA GLY A 524 22.35 -31.92 -2.91
C GLY A 524 23.28 -31.07 -3.77
N VAL A 525 23.81 -31.64 -4.87
CA VAL A 525 24.65 -30.92 -5.83
C VAL A 525 23.87 -29.80 -6.53
N VAL A 526 22.61 -30.03 -6.93
CA VAL A 526 21.75 -29.00 -7.54
C VAL A 526 21.51 -27.83 -6.59
N ILE A 527 21.30 -28.09 -5.29
CA ILE A 527 21.16 -27.02 -4.27
C ILE A 527 22.45 -26.21 -4.15
N VAL A 528 23.59 -26.86 -3.93
CA VAL A 528 24.89 -26.18 -3.78
C VAL A 528 25.22 -25.35 -5.02
N LEU A 529 25.01 -25.90 -6.23
CA LEU A 529 25.28 -25.20 -7.48
C LEU A 529 24.33 -24.03 -7.70
N ALA A 530 23.02 -24.18 -7.46
CA ALA A 530 22.05 -23.10 -7.63
C ALA A 530 22.36 -21.89 -6.74
N CYS A 531 22.62 -22.15 -5.45
CA CYS A 531 22.97 -21.09 -4.49
C CYS A 531 24.33 -20.45 -4.84
N SER A 532 25.33 -21.25 -5.22
CA SER A 532 26.66 -20.75 -5.60
C SER A 532 26.61 -19.87 -6.85
N VAL A 533 25.85 -20.27 -7.88
CA VAL A 533 25.75 -19.51 -9.14
C VAL A 533 24.94 -18.22 -8.95
N LYS A 534 23.92 -18.20 -8.08
CA LYS A 534 23.20 -16.96 -7.73
C LYS A 534 24.05 -16.00 -6.91
N ALA A 535 24.79 -16.49 -5.91
CA ALA A 535 25.78 -15.69 -5.18
C ALA A 535 26.87 -15.14 -6.12
N LEU A 536 27.39 -15.96 -7.04
CA LEU A 536 28.38 -15.51 -8.02
C LEU A 536 27.82 -14.47 -9.01
N SER A 537 26.57 -14.62 -9.46
CA SER A 537 25.94 -13.70 -10.41
C SER A 537 25.73 -12.28 -9.86
N SER A 538 25.52 -12.15 -8.54
CA SER A 538 25.44 -10.86 -7.85
C SER A 538 26.82 -10.31 -7.51
N LEU A 539 27.77 -11.16 -7.07
CA LEU A 539 29.16 -10.78 -6.81
C LEU A 539 29.87 -10.23 -8.06
N ILE A 540 29.70 -10.85 -9.23
CA ILE A 540 30.25 -10.35 -10.51
C ILE A 540 29.81 -8.89 -10.76
N LEU A 541 28.63 -8.51 -10.28
CA LEU A 541 28.06 -7.20 -10.54
C LEU A 541 28.61 -6.08 -9.63
N THR A 542 29.29 -6.38 -8.51
CA THR A 542 29.99 -5.36 -7.71
C THR A 542 31.17 -4.75 -8.46
N ILE A 543 31.67 -5.44 -9.49
CA ILE A 543 32.71 -4.94 -10.40
C ILE A 543 32.14 -3.86 -11.35
N PHE A 544 30.82 -3.86 -11.57
CA PHE A 544 30.11 -2.99 -12.53
C PHE A 544 29.10 -2.03 -11.88
N SER A 545 29.01 -2.03 -10.55
CA SER A 545 28.05 -1.26 -9.75
C SER A 545 28.61 -1.04 -8.36
N ASP A 546 28.59 0.18 -7.85
CA ASP A 546 29.08 0.52 -6.51
C ASP A 546 28.13 -0.06 -5.44
N LEU A 547 28.35 -1.31 -5.08
CA LEU A 547 27.61 -2.07 -4.07
C LEU A 547 28.63 -2.93 -3.31
N PRO A 548 28.71 -2.85 -1.97
CA PRO A 548 29.71 -3.59 -1.22
C PRO A 548 29.45 -5.10 -1.27
N VAL A 549 30.54 -5.88 -1.21
CA VAL A 549 30.57 -7.34 -1.40
C VAL A 549 29.55 -8.06 -0.50
N ASN A 550 29.40 -7.62 0.75
CA ASN A 550 28.48 -8.23 1.71
C ASN A 550 27.00 -8.05 1.30
N GLU A 551 26.63 -6.89 0.78
CA GLU A 551 25.26 -6.62 0.31
C GLU A 551 24.95 -7.41 -0.96
N ALA A 552 25.91 -7.48 -1.90
CA ALA A 552 25.76 -8.30 -3.10
C ALA A 552 25.60 -9.79 -2.78
N LEU A 553 26.41 -10.32 -1.86
CA LEU A 553 26.31 -11.71 -1.41
C LEU A 553 25.00 -11.98 -0.65
N ALA A 554 24.53 -11.04 0.17
CA ALA A 554 23.21 -11.10 0.81
C ALA A 554 22.07 -11.14 -0.23
N VAL A 555 22.06 -10.21 -1.19
CA VAL A 555 21.08 -10.18 -2.30
C VAL A 555 21.12 -11.48 -3.11
N GLY A 556 22.31 -12.01 -3.40
CA GLY A 556 22.49 -13.28 -4.13
C GLY A 556 21.96 -14.50 -3.38
N LEU A 557 22.10 -14.53 -2.06
CA LEU A 557 21.58 -15.62 -1.22
C LEU A 557 20.07 -15.50 -1.00
N LEU A 558 19.56 -14.30 -0.72
CA LEU A 558 18.12 -13.99 -0.65
C LEU A 558 17.40 -14.31 -1.98
N SER A 559 18.09 -14.15 -3.11
CA SER A 559 17.59 -14.53 -4.45
C SER A 559 17.39 -16.05 -4.64
N ASN A 560 17.63 -16.89 -3.64
CA ASN A 560 17.19 -18.29 -3.66
C ASN A 560 15.72 -18.48 -3.23
N ALA A 561 15.03 -17.42 -2.81
CA ALA A 561 13.59 -17.44 -2.54
C ALA A 561 12.82 -17.91 -3.78
N LYS A 562 12.22 -19.11 -3.70
CA LYS A 562 11.35 -19.67 -4.72
C LYS A 562 9.89 -19.33 -4.41
N GLY A 563 9.17 -18.91 -5.45
CA GLY A 563 7.73 -18.65 -5.39
C GLY A 563 6.92 -19.72 -6.08
N ILE A 564 5.60 -19.60 -6.02
CA ILE A 564 4.64 -20.53 -6.64
C ILE A 564 4.93 -20.74 -8.15
N LEU A 565 5.41 -19.72 -8.87
CA LEU A 565 5.71 -19.79 -10.30
C LEU A 565 6.69 -20.91 -10.69
N VAL A 566 7.69 -21.25 -9.85
CA VAL A 566 8.59 -22.39 -10.20
C VAL A 566 7.87 -23.73 -10.14
N LEU A 567 6.90 -23.91 -9.24
CA LEU A 567 6.13 -25.15 -9.18
C LEU A 567 5.30 -25.32 -10.46
N VAL A 568 4.69 -24.24 -10.95
CA VAL A 568 3.93 -24.26 -12.22
C VAL A 568 4.84 -24.48 -13.43
N ILE A 569 6.07 -23.95 -13.43
CA ILE A 569 7.08 -24.26 -14.46
C ILE A 569 7.42 -25.76 -14.45
N LEU A 570 7.68 -26.35 -13.28
CA LEU A 570 7.99 -27.77 -13.15
C LEU A 570 6.80 -28.66 -13.55
N GLU A 571 5.58 -28.28 -13.14
CA GLU A 571 4.33 -28.97 -13.47
C GLU A 571 4.02 -28.91 -14.98
N ALA A 572 4.20 -27.75 -15.61
CA ALA A 572 4.11 -27.59 -17.06
C ALA A 572 5.13 -28.48 -17.79
N GLY A 573 6.37 -28.52 -17.33
CA GLY A 573 7.41 -29.39 -17.88
C GLY A 573 7.06 -30.87 -17.74
N GLN A 574 6.44 -31.29 -16.64
CA GLN A 574 5.97 -32.67 -16.44
C GLN A 574 4.75 -32.99 -17.34
N LEU A 575 3.76 -32.09 -17.42
CA LEU A 575 2.56 -32.22 -18.25
C LEU A 575 2.89 -32.39 -19.74
N GLN A 576 3.90 -31.66 -20.22
CA GLN A 576 4.38 -31.72 -21.61
C GLN A 576 5.39 -32.86 -21.86
N GLY A 577 5.62 -33.75 -20.89
CA GLY A 577 6.58 -34.86 -20.99
C GLY A 577 8.06 -34.45 -21.06
N ALA A 578 8.36 -33.16 -20.93
CA ALA A 578 9.72 -32.61 -20.96
C ALA A 578 10.52 -32.86 -19.67
N LEU A 579 9.85 -33.23 -18.58
CA LEU A 579 10.46 -33.69 -17.33
C LEU A 579 9.90 -35.05 -16.93
N SER A 580 10.77 -35.98 -16.54
CA SER A 580 10.38 -37.24 -15.92
C SER A 580 9.80 -37.01 -14.52
N THR A 581 8.91 -37.89 -14.04
CA THR A 581 8.38 -37.86 -12.67
C THR A 581 9.48 -37.89 -11.60
N GLY A 582 10.62 -38.55 -11.89
CA GLY A 582 11.80 -38.53 -11.02
C GLY A 582 12.46 -37.14 -10.96
N THR A 583 12.72 -36.51 -12.12
CA THR A 583 13.36 -35.18 -12.19
C THR A 583 12.45 -34.06 -11.68
N TYR A 584 11.14 -34.15 -11.94
CA TYR A 584 10.12 -33.30 -11.33
C TYR A 584 10.16 -33.36 -9.79
N SER A 585 10.14 -34.59 -9.24
CA SER A 585 10.13 -34.79 -7.78
C SER A 585 11.46 -34.35 -7.14
N MET A 586 12.61 -34.63 -7.78
CA MET A 586 13.91 -34.10 -7.35
C MET A 586 13.93 -32.57 -7.32
N MET A 587 13.38 -31.90 -8.33
CA MET A 587 13.35 -30.45 -8.39
C MET A 587 12.40 -29.81 -7.38
N ILE A 588 11.28 -30.44 -7.03
CA ILE A 588 10.40 -29.97 -5.94
C ILE A 588 11.10 -30.07 -4.59
N VAL A 589 11.78 -31.18 -4.30
CA VAL A 589 12.56 -31.33 -3.06
C VAL A 589 13.71 -30.30 -3.02
N ALA A 590 14.39 -30.06 -4.14
CA ALA A 590 15.43 -29.03 -4.24
C ALA A 590 14.85 -27.61 -4.01
N VAL A 591 13.70 -27.29 -4.59
CA VAL A 591 12.99 -26.00 -4.39
C VAL A 591 12.59 -25.78 -2.94
N LEU A 592 12.04 -26.81 -2.27
CA LEU A 592 11.65 -26.76 -0.86
C LEU A 592 12.87 -26.57 0.07
N LEU A 593 13.99 -27.23 -0.22
CA LEU A 593 15.22 -27.06 0.56
C LEU A 593 15.89 -25.70 0.29
N MET A 594 15.85 -25.19 -0.94
CA MET A 594 16.33 -23.83 -1.26
C MET A 594 15.55 -22.75 -0.49
N THR A 595 14.21 -22.84 -0.40
CA THR A 595 13.42 -21.86 0.36
C THR A 595 13.66 -21.93 1.86
N MET A 596 13.77 -23.14 2.43
CA MET A 596 14.10 -23.34 3.85
C MET A 596 15.42 -22.66 4.27
N ILE A 597 16.38 -22.54 3.35
CA ILE A 597 17.68 -21.89 3.56
C ILE A 597 17.60 -20.35 3.55
N VAL A 598 16.55 -19.76 2.97
CA VAL A 598 16.44 -18.29 2.83
C VAL A 598 16.17 -17.59 4.16
N THR A 599 15.28 -18.11 5.00
CA THR A 599 15.02 -17.53 6.34
C THR A 599 16.30 -17.43 7.20
N PRO A 600 17.09 -18.50 7.44
CA PRO A 600 18.32 -18.38 8.21
C PRO A 600 19.39 -17.53 7.52
N ALA A 601 19.41 -17.46 6.17
CA ALA A 601 20.26 -16.51 5.46
C ALA A 601 19.81 -15.05 5.69
N ALA A 602 18.50 -14.77 5.70
CA ALA A 602 17.97 -13.45 6.04
C ALA A 602 18.35 -13.05 7.47
N ILE A 603 18.17 -13.93 8.45
CA ILE A 603 18.61 -13.72 9.85
C ILE A 603 20.12 -13.41 9.91
N TRP A 604 20.95 -14.15 9.15
CA TRP A 604 22.40 -13.92 9.11
C TRP A 604 22.79 -12.58 8.49
N PHE A 605 22.09 -12.14 7.45
CA PHE A 605 22.31 -10.83 6.80
C PHE A 605 21.44 -9.71 7.37
N ARG A 606 20.69 -9.96 8.46
CA ARG A 606 20.02 -8.90 9.22
C ARG A 606 21.11 -7.92 9.64
N PRO A 607 21.13 -6.68 9.10
CA PRO A 607 22.14 -5.74 9.53
C PRO A 607 21.83 -5.47 11.00
N VAL A 608 22.76 -5.86 11.87
CA VAL A 608 22.89 -5.20 13.16
C VAL A 608 23.02 -3.73 12.79
N GLN A 609 21.96 -2.95 13.03
CA GLN A 609 22.00 -1.49 12.93
C GLN A 609 22.97 -1.05 14.02
N SER A 610 24.26 -1.12 13.70
CA SER A 610 25.32 -0.55 14.50
C SER A 610 25.07 0.93 14.45
N THR A 611 24.36 1.41 15.47
CA THR A 611 24.04 2.81 15.70
C THR A 611 25.35 3.52 15.96
N VAL A 612 26.08 3.85 14.89
CA VAL A 612 27.28 4.68 14.92
C VAL A 612 26.85 5.97 15.61
N SER A 613 27.23 6.09 16.88
CA SER A 613 26.64 7.07 17.77
C SER A 613 27.22 8.44 17.42
N TYR A 614 26.57 9.13 16.50
CA TYR A 614 26.91 10.49 16.14
C TYR A 614 26.71 11.36 17.40
N LYS A 615 27.75 12.10 17.79
CA LYS A 615 27.90 12.70 19.14
C LYS A 615 26.81 13.71 19.57
N ARG A 616 25.79 13.95 18.75
CA ARG A 616 24.82 15.05 18.86
C ARG A 616 23.40 14.57 18.55
N ARG A 617 22.84 13.79 19.48
CA ARG A 617 21.44 13.35 19.46
C ARG A 617 20.51 14.27 20.27
N THR A 618 21.08 15.22 21.00
CA THR A 618 20.38 16.21 21.83
C THR A 618 20.75 17.63 21.39
N LEU A 619 19.79 18.55 21.54
CA LEU A 619 19.92 19.99 21.34
C LEU A 619 20.94 20.58 22.31
N GLN A 620 20.96 20.14 23.57
CA GLN A 620 21.97 20.56 24.56
C GLN A 620 23.43 20.27 24.11
N LYS A 621 23.64 19.31 23.19
CA LYS A 621 24.97 18.93 22.64
C LYS A 621 25.23 19.43 21.22
N ALA A 622 24.25 20.08 20.59
CA ALA A 622 24.46 20.83 19.36
C ALA A 622 25.03 22.21 19.71
N LYS A 623 26.18 22.60 19.14
CA LYS A 623 26.73 23.94 19.39
C LYS A 623 25.87 24.99 18.70
N SER A 624 25.87 26.21 19.25
CA SER A 624 25.27 27.39 18.62
C SER A 624 25.73 27.56 17.17
N ASP A 625 27.06 27.47 16.96
CA ASP A 625 27.77 27.80 15.73
C ASP A 625 27.86 26.62 14.74
N GLU A 626 26.88 25.71 14.76
CA GLU A 626 26.83 24.52 13.90
C GLU A 626 25.45 24.32 13.25
N GLU A 627 25.45 23.46 12.22
CA GLU A 627 24.26 23.05 11.47
C GLU A 627 23.25 22.32 12.38
N LEU A 628 22.06 22.89 12.54
CA LEU A 628 20.94 22.23 13.23
C LEU A 628 20.11 21.44 12.22
N ARG A 629 20.02 20.13 12.39
CA ARG A 629 19.23 19.23 11.54
C ARG A 629 17.90 18.88 12.21
N ILE A 630 16.81 19.15 11.50
CA ILE A 630 15.44 18.93 11.98
C ILE A 630 14.70 18.05 10.97
N VAL A 631 14.03 16.99 11.44
CA VAL A 631 13.01 16.28 10.65
C VAL A 631 11.64 16.75 11.14
N ALA A 632 10.82 17.32 10.26
CA ALA A 632 9.49 17.80 10.60
C ALA A 632 8.43 16.92 9.92
N CYS A 633 7.64 16.22 10.71
CA CYS A 633 6.59 15.32 10.24
C CYS A 633 5.30 16.10 9.89
N ILE A 634 4.65 15.74 8.79
CA ILE A 634 3.48 16.47 8.28
C ILE A 634 2.40 15.46 7.84
N TYR A 635 1.33 15.31 8.62
CA TYR A 635 0.16 14.50 8.24
C TYR A 635 -0.82 15.28 7.35
N ASN A 636 -0.94 16.59 7.55
CA ASN A 636 -1.91 17.43 6.85
C ASN A 636 -1.28 18.77 6.44
N ILE A 637 -1.71 19.34 5.31
CA ILE A 637 -1.25 20.65 4.83
C ILE A 637 -1.53 21.77 5.85
N ARG A 638 -2.52 21.59 6.74
CA ARG A 638 -2.78 22.49 7.88
C ARG A 638 -1.59 22.67 8.83
N ASN A 639 -0.71 21.67 9.00
CA ASN A 639 0.45 21.76 9.89
C ASN A 639 1.61 22.58 9.32
N VAL A 640 1.60 22.84 8.00
CA VAL A 640 2.74 23.45 7.28
C VAL A 640 3.04 24.89 7.74
N PRO A 641 2.05 25.80 7.89
CA PRO A 641 2.32 27.17 8.34
C PRO A 641 2.89 27.20 9.76
N THR A 642 2.37 26.36 10.65
CA THR A 642 2.79 26.23 12.05
C THR A 642 4.24 25.79 12.16
N VAL A 643 4.62 24.74 11.42
CA VAL A 643 5.99 24.24 11.34
C VAL A 643 6.92 25.30 10.74
N ILE A 644 6.52 25.98 9.65
CA ILE A 644 7.34 27.04 9.04
C ILE A 644 7.50 28.27 9.96
N ASN A 645 6.49 28.61 10.78
CA ASN A 645 6.60 29.69 11.76
C ASN A 645 7.55 29.30 12.92
N LEU A 646 7.46 28.09 13.46
CA LEU A 646 8.39 27.56 14.46
C LEU A 646 9.85 27.52 13.93
N LEU A 647 10.05 27.08 12.69
CA LEU A 647 11.37 27.08 12.04
C LEU A 647 11.90 28.51 11.83
N ARG A 648 11.04 29.51 11.58
CA ARG A 648 11.46 30.92 11.50
C ARG A 648 11.92 31.47 12.85
N THR A 649 11.24 31.11 13.96
CA THR A 649 11.70 31.50 15.30
C THR A 649 13.02 30.81 15.71
N SER A 650 13.33 29.64 15.12
CA SER A 650 14.51 28.80 15.45
C SER A 650 15.90 29.42 15.11
N ASN A 651 15.94 30.65 14.61
CA ASN A 651 17.16 31.43 14.34
C ASN A 651 18.18 30.73 13.40
N ALA A 652 17.85 30.72 12.10
CA ALA A 652 18.81 30.34 11.07
C ALA A 652 19.81 31.49 10.81
N SER A 653 21.09 31.16 10.71
CA SER A 653 22.12 32.13 10.31
C SER A 653 23.19 31.48 9.44
N THR A 654 24.02 32.31 8.79
CA THR A 654 25.17 31.84 7.99
C THR A 654 26.27 31.17 8.82
N LYS A 655 26.29 31.33 10.15
CA LYS A 655 27.15 30.58 11.07
C LYS A 655 26.49 29.30 11.59
N SER A 656 25.17 29.35 11.74
CA SER A 656 24.35 28.35 12.42
C SER A 656 23.18 27.91 11.53
N PRO A 657 23.46 27.30 10.35
CA PRO A 657 22.43 26.99 9.38
C PRO A 657 21.44 25.96 9.91
N ILE A 658 20.23 25.96 9.35
CA ILE A 658 19.19 24.97 9.70
C ILE A 658 18.87 24.15 8.45
N SER A 659 19.08 22.83 8.54
CA SER A 659 18.67 21.88 7.51
C SER A 659 17.38 21.19 7.95
N VAL A 660 16.32 21.38 7.18
CA VAL A 660 14.96 20.92 7.48
C VAL A 660 14.55 19.86 6.48
N VAL A 661 14.26 18.65 6.96
CA VAL A 661 13.67 17.60 6.14
C VAL A 661 12.18 17.50 6.47
N ALA A 662 11.35 18.04 5.57
CA ALA A 662 9.90 18.04 5.68
C ALA A 662 9.36 16.67 5.20
N LEU A 663 9.01 15.82 6.16
CA LEU A 663 8.54 14.46 5.94
C LEU A 663 7.01 14.42 5.89
N GLN A 664 6.45 14.47 4.68
CA GLN A 664 5.02 14.25 4.47
C GLN A 664 4.69 12.77 4.68
N LEU A 665 3.80 12.49 5.62
CA LEU A 665 3.36 11.15 5.99
C LEU A 665 2.00 10.87 5.33
N VAL A 666 1.94 9.84 4.51
CA VAL A 666 0.75 9.42 3.78
C VAL A 666 0.44 7.95 4.10
N GLU A 667 -0.81 7.65 4.38
CA GLU A 667 -1.27 6.28 4.63
C GLU A 667 -1.09 5.39 3.39
N LEU A 668 -0.53 4.19 3.58
CA LEU A 668 -0.37 3.18 2.54
C LEU A 668 -1.70 2.43 2.27
N VAL A 669 -2.65 3.08 1.61
CA VAL A 669 -3.88 2.45 1.14
C VAL A 669 -3.59 1.58 -0.09
N GLY A 670 -3.30 0.30 0.12
CA GLY A 670 -3.02 -0.67 -0.94
C GLY A 670 -1.67 -1.37 -0.79
N ARG A 671 -1.09 -1.80 -1.93
CA ARG A 671 0.01 -2.79 -1.98
C ARG A 671 1.13 -2.54 -0.98
N ALA A 672 1.41 -3.57 -0.18
CA ALA A 672 2.54 -3.63 0.75
C ALA A 672 3.90 -3.43 0.05
N SER A 673 4.42 -2.21 0.12
CA SER A 673 5.84 -1.83 0.06
C SER A 673 5.95 -0.36 0.45
N THR A 674 6.64 -0.04 1.54
CA THR A 674 6.80 1.33 2.07
C THR A 674 7.77 2.15 1.21
N MET A 675 7.28 2.62 0.06
CA MET A 675 8.09 3.37 -0.89
C MET A 675 8.16 4.85 -0.49
N MET A 676 9.25 5.22 0.19
CA MET A 676 9.64 6.63 0.32
C MET A 676 9.96 7.23 -1.05
N VAL A 677 9.26 8.31 -1.41
CA VAL A 677 9.49 9.07 -2.64
C VAL A 677 10.14 10.40 -2.28
N VAL A 678 11.42 10.55 -2.64
CA VAL A 678 12.12 11.83 -2.58
C VAL A 678 11.72 12.66 -3.80
N HIS A 679 10.99 13.75 -3.57
CA HIS A 679 10.60 14.68 -4.64
C HIS A 679 11.75 15.65 -4.92
N ASN A 680 12.60 15.32 -5.90
CA ASN A 680 13.63 16.25 -6.40
C ASN A 680 12.98 17.30 -7.33
N SER A 681 13.19 18.58 -7.03
CA SER A 681 12.50 19.78 -7.56
C SER A 681 12.69 20.13 -9.06
N HIS A 682 13.15 19.18 -9.89
CA HIS A 682 13.59 19.45 -11.27
C HIS A 682 12.94 18.60 -12.39
N SER A 683 11.77 17.99 -12.18
CA SER A 683 11.07 17.24 -13.26
C SER A 683 9.54 17.30 -13.23
N ALA A 684 8.97 18.51 -13.24
CA ALA A 684 7.52 18.70 -13.44
C ALA A 684 7.11 18.48 -14.91
N GLY A 685 6.59 17.29 -15.24
CA GLY A 685 5.99 16.97 -16.54
C GLY A 685 4.48 17.24 -16.57
N PRO A 686 3.89 17.66 -17.70
CA PRO A 686 2.47 18.03 -17.76
C PRO A 686 1.54 16.81 -17.70
N ARG A 687 1.01 16.54 -16.50
CA ARG A 687 -0.10 15.60 -16.23
C ARG A 687 -1.03 16.21 -15.18
N ASN A 688 -2.29 15.77 -15.16
CA ASN A 688 -3.18 16.07 -14.05
C ASN A 688 -2.72 15.25 -12.83
N PRO A 689 -2.32 15.87 -11.70
CA PRO A 689 -1.92 15.15 -10.51
C PRO A 689 -3.13 14.53 -9.79
N SER A 690 -2.90 13.47 -9.03
CA SER A 690 -3.84 13.02 -8.00
C SER A 690 -3.94 14.04 -6.85
N HIS A 691 -4.98 13.95 -6.01
CA HIS A 691 -5.15 14.85 -4.87
C HIS A 691 -3.94 14.82 -3.90
N ILE A 692 -3.35 13.63 -3.69
CA ILE A 692 -2.18 13.43 -2.83
C ILE A 692 -0.92 14.04 -3.46
N GLU A 693 -0.70 13.87 -4.76
CA GLU A 693 0.41 14.52 -5.49
C GLU A 693 0.25 16.04 -5.47
N ALA A 694 -0.97 16.56 -5.66
CA ALA A 694 -1.25 18.00 -5.58
C ALA A 694 -1.00 18.59 -4.18
N GLN A 695 -1.23 17.81 -3.11
CA GLN A 695 -0.83 18.21 -1.75
C GLN A 695 0.70 18.15 -1.56
N ALA A 696 1.37 17.11 -2.07
CA ALA A 696 2.83 16.99 -2.00
C ALA A 696 3.54 18.15 -2.74
N ASP A 697 3.05 18.53 -3.92
CA ASP A 697 3.54 19.68 -4.69
C ASP A 697 3.32 20.99 -3.93
N GLN A 698 2.19 21.17 -3.24
CA GLN A 698 1.91 22.35 -2.41
C GLN A 698 2.79 22.43 -1.16
N ILE A 699 3.03 21.30 -0.48
CA ILE A 699 3.94 21.22 0.67
C ILE A 699 5.38 21.54 0.21
N THR A 700 5.84 20.92 -0.88
CA THR A 700 7.16 21.18 -1.46
C THR A 700 7.32 22.67 -1.79
N ALA A 701 6.36 23.26 -2.51
CA ALA A 701 6.38 24.68 -2.85
C ALA A 701 6.35 25.59 -1.61
N ALA A 702 5.76 25.18 -0.49
CA ALA A 702 5.76 25.96 0.75
C ALA A 702 7.16 26.01 1.40
N PHE A 703 7.87 24.88 1.42
CA PHE A 703 9.26 24.82 1.92
C PHE A 703 10.26 25.48 0.96
N ASP A 704 10.13 25.29 -0.35
CA ASP A 704 10.91 26.02 -1.37
C ASP A 704 10.78 27.55 -1.18
N ASN A 705 9.55 28.05 -0.92
CA ASN A 705 9.29 29.47 -0.65
C ASN A 705 9.84 29.95 0.70
N TYR A 706 10.08 29.07 1.66
CA TYR A 706 10.70 29.40 2.94
C TYR A 706 12.23 29.50 2.79
N GLU A 707 12.86 28.54 2.10
CA GLU A 707 14.29 28.58 1.75
C GLU A 707 14.64 29.82 0.93
N LEU A 708 13.85 30.15 -0.11
CA LEU A 708 14.03 31.35 -0.93
C LEU A 708 13.87 32.69 -0.17
N ARG A 709 13.42 32.67 1.09
CA ARG A 709 13.21 33.85 1.93
C ARG A 709 14.12 33.92 3.16
N SER A 710 14.88 32.88 3.47
CA SER A 710 15.57 32.74 4.77
C SER A 710 17.03 32.37 4.59
N GLU A 711 17.93 33.33 4.84
CA GLU A 711 19.37 33.10 4.75
C GLU A 711 19.84 32.06 5.78
N GLY A 712 20.61 31.06 5.33
CA GLY A 712 21.10 29.98 6.19
C GLY A 712 20.12 28.82 6.41
N VAL A 713 18.97 28.79 5.73
CA VAL A 713 18.08 27.62 5.70
C VAL A 713 18.40 26.73 4.50
N GLN A 714 18.25 25.41 4.65
CA GLN A 714 18.14 24.45 3.56
C GLN A 714 16.95 23.53 3.82
N THR A 715 16.15 23.21 2.80
CA THR A 715 14.94 22.39 2.92
C THR A 715 14.97 21.18 2.00
N GLN A 716 14.34 20.08 2.42
CA GLN A 716 14.08 18.93 1.57
C GLN A 716 12.69 18.35 1.90
N ALA A 717 11.75 18.44 0.96
CA ALA A 717 10.48 17.73 1.04
C ALA A 717 10.65 16.26 0.62
N VAL A 718 10.10 15.34 1.43
CA VAL A 718 10.10 13.89 1.17
C VAL A 718 8.72 13.33 1.53
N THR A 719 8.13 12.53 0.64
CA THR A 719 6.84 11.89 0.89
C THR A 719 7.05 10.42 1.23
N ALA A 720 6.74 10.02 2.46
CA ALA A 720 6.77 8.64 2.91
C ALA A 720 5.36 8.04 2.90
N ARG A 721 5.21 6.89 2.24
CA ARG A 721 3.97 6.10 2.23
C ARG A 721 4.12 4.91 3.17
N CYS A 722 3.45 4.97 4.33
CA CYS A 722 3.61 4.02 5.42
C CYS A 722 2.24 3.55 5.95
N ALA A 723 2.16 2.33 6.47
CA ALA A 723 1.00 1.90 7.26
C ALA A 723 1.13 2.46 8.68
N TYR A 724 0.04 2.90 9.31
CA TYR A 724 0.09 3.49 10.66
C TYR A 724 0.79 2.57 11.69
N ALA A 725 0.59 1.25 11.59
CA ALA A 725 1.18 0.25 12.49
C ALA A 725 2.72 0.08 12.39
N THR A 726 3.40 0.70 11.42
CA THR A 726 4.87 0.68 11.29
C THR A 726 5.46 2.08 11.03
N MET A 727 4.64 3.12 11.09
CA MET A 727 5.03 4.47 10.66
C MET A 727 6.09 5.08 11.60
N ASP A 728 6.08 4.70 12.88
CA ASP A 728 7.10 5.08 13.86
C ASP A 728 8.47 4.43 13.56
N GLU A 729 8.51 3.14 13.23
CA GLU A 729 9.76 2.44 12.84
C GLU A 729 10.33 3.00 11.54
N ASP A 730 9.48 3.35 10.56
CA ASP A 730 9.87 4.04 9.33
C ASP A 730 10.45 5.44 9.62
N ILE A 731 9.78 6.26 10.43
CA ILE A 731 10.25 7.61 10.82
C ILE A 731 11.57 7.53 11.60
N CYS A 732 11.67 6.64 12.58
CA CYS A 732 12.89 6.45 13.36
C CYS A 732 14.05 5.92 12.50
N THR A 733 13.76 5.11 11.48
CA THR A 733 14.77 4.62 10.51
C THR A 733 15.21 5.73 9.55
N PHE A 734 14.29 6.57 9.08
CA PHE A 734 14.62 7.76 8.29
C PHE A 734 15.46 8.77 9.08
N ALA A 735 15.14 8.98 10.36
CA ALA A 735 15.95 9.80 11.24
C ALA A 735 17.36 9.22 11.49
N LYS A 736 17.54 7.90 11.60
CA LYS A 736 18.87 7.28 11.69
C LYS A 736 19.76 7.56 10.45
N ASP A 737 19.16 7.65 9.26
CA ASP A 737 19.85 8.03 8.02
C ASP A 737 20.22 9.53 8.00
N LYS A 738 19.23 10.41 8.18
CA LYS A 738 19.41 11.88 8.10
C LYS A 738 20.23 12.47 9.25
N ARG A 739 20.24 11.81 10.41
CA ARG A 739 20.91 12.22 11.65
C ARG A 739 20.48 13.62 12.14
N PRO A 740 19.18 13.85 12.41
CA PRO A 740 18.71 15.08 13.04
C PRO A 740 19.16 15.17 14.50
N ALA A 741 19.13 16.39 15.05
CA ALA A 741 19.18 16.61 16.49
C ALA A 741 17.78 16.71 17.12
N LEU A 742 16.76 17.02 16.32
CA LEU A 742 15.36 17.14 16.71
C LEU A 742 14.43 16.54 15.65
N ILE A 743 13.47 15.72 16.09
CA ILE A 743 12.27 15.36 15.32
C ILE A 743 11.11 16.22 15.83
N ILE A 744 10.38 16.89 14.94
CA ILE A 744 9.13 17.60 15.27
C ILE A 744 7.96 16.76 14.74
N ILE A 745 7.06 16.37 15.63
CA ILE A 745 5.80 15.68 15.33
C ILE A 745 4.62 16.59 15.72
N PRO A 746 3.60 16.73 14.88
CA PRO A 746 2.38 17.45 15.28
C PRO A 746 1.53 16.57 16.20
N PHE A 747 0.70 17.22 17.01
CA PHE A 747 -0.25 16.53 17.88
C PHE A 747 -1.35 15.81 17.09
N HIS A 748 -1.95 14.78 17.70
CA HIS A 748 -2.93 13.90 17.06
C HIS A 748 -4.35 14.52 17.02
N LYS A 749 -4.63 15.47 17.93
CA LYS A 749 -5.82 16.33 17.93
C LYS A 749 -5.51 17.68 17.26
N GLN A 750 -6.52 18.28 16.62
CA GLN A 750 -6.48 19.65 16.10
C GLN A 750 -7.62 20.49 16.70
N GLN A 751 -7.38 21.79 16.85
CA GLN A 751 -8.43 22.69 17.31
C GLN A 751 -9.48 22.91 16.20
N THR A 752 -10.74 22.71 16.56
CA THR A 752 -11.92 22.98 15.72
C THR A 752 -12.38 24.44 15.93
N LEU A 753 -13.19 24.98 15.03
CA LEU A 753 -13.61 26.39 15.04
C LEU A 753 -14.35 26.82 16.31
N ASP A 754 -14.93 25.87 17.03
CA ASP A 754 -15.63 26.06 18.31
C ASP A 754 -14.69 26.01 19.53
N GLY A 755 -13.37 25.89 19.31
CA GLY A 755 -12.32 25.94 20.34
C GLY A 755 -11.91 24.58 20.93
N GLU A 756 -12.73 23.54 20.78
CA GLU A 756 -12.44 22.17 21.23
C GLU A 756 -11.36 21.46 20.39
N MET A 757 -10.69 20.46 20.97
CA MET A 757 -9.60 19.68 20.35
C MET A 757 -10.10 18.31 19.87
N GLU A 758 -10.23 18.12 18.56
CA GLU A 758 -10.80 16.92 17.93
C GLU A 758 -9.72 16.00 17.32
N ASP A 759 -9.86 14.68 17.48
CA ASP A 759 -8.94 13.67 16.94
C ASP A 759 -9.02 13.57 15.42
N ILE A 760 -7.89 13.80 14.72
CA ILE A 760 -7.83 13.66 13.25
C ILE A 760 -7.97 12.19 12.83
N ASN A 761 -7.24 11.32 13.55
CA ASN A 761 -7.24 9.86 13.41
C ASN A 761 -6.57 9.28 14.67
N PRO A 762 -7.25 8.44 15.47
CA PRO A 762 -6.68 7.89 16.71
C PRO A 762 -5.40 7.07 16.48
N SER A 763 -5.18 6.55 15.26
CA SER A 763 -3.95 5.83 14.89
C SER A 763 -2.69 6.69 15.01
N ILE A 764 -2.81 8.03 14.89
CA ILE A 764 -1.68 8.96 14.99
C ILE A 764 -1.12 9.01 16.43
N ARG A 765 -1.96 8.79 17.45
CA ARG A 765 -1.52 8.72 18.85
C ARG A 765 -0.51 7.58 19.06
N SER A 766 -0.83 6.39 18.56
CA SER A 766 0.04 5.21 18.59
C SER A 766 1.38 5.44 17.85
N VAL A 767 1.37 6.18 16.73
CA VAL A 767 2.60 6.57 16.02
C VAL A 767 3.44 7.55 16.85
N ASN A 768 2.82 8.58 17.45
CA ASN A 768 3.53 9.54 18.29
C ASN A 768 4.13 8.86 19.54
N GLU A 769 3.40 7.95 20.20
CA GLU A 769 3.88 7.14 21.31
C GLU A 769 5.07 6.24 20.91
N GLY A 770 5.00 5.57 19.75
CA GLY A 770 6.10 4.77 19.20
C GLY A 770 7.36 5.59 18.90
N ILE A 771 7.21 6.79 18.35
CA ILE A 771 8.33 7.72 18.11
C ILE A 771 8.96 8.15 19.46
N LEU A 772 8.15 8.52 20.45
CA LEU A 772 8.63 8.93 21.79
C LEU A 772 9.36 7.80 22.54
N ALA A 773 9.09 6.54 22.20
CA ALA A 773 9.80 5.37 22.70
C ALA A 773 11.10 5.05 21.92
N ASN A 774 11.08 5.18 20.59
CA ASN A 774 12.09 4.60 19.69
C ASN A 774 13.03 5.62 18.99
N ALA A 775 12.82 6.93 19.18
CA ALA A 775 13.53 7.97 18.43
C ALA A 775 15.07 7.95 18.62
N PRO A 776 15.87 8.18 17.56
CA PRO A 776 17.33 8.22 17.62
C PRO A 776 17.90 9.58 18.05
N CYS A 777 17.05 10.56 18.35
CA CYS A 777 17.37 11.92 18.79
C CYS A 777 16.19 12.47 19.61
N SER A 778 16.32 13.70 20.13
CA SER A 778 15.24 14.36 20.88
C SER A 778 14.01 14.62 20.01
N VAL A 779 12.84 14.69 20.65
CA VAL A 779 11.53 14.78 19.99
C VAL A 779 10.75 15.98 20.54
N GLY A 780 10.11 16.75 19.67
CA GLY A 780 9.19 17.82 20.03
C GLY A 780 7.78 17.53 19.51
N ILE A 781 6.77 17.54 20.39
CA ILE A 781 5.35 17.49 20.03
C ILE A 781 4.83 18.92 19.90
N LEU A 782 4.45 19.30 18.68
CA LEU A 782 3.90 20.62 18.36
C LEU A 782 2.37 20.57 18.39
N ILE A 783 1.76 21.30 19.33
CA ILE A 783 0.32 21.54 19.41
C ILE A 783 0.04 22.93 18.84
N ASP A 784 -0.90 23.04 17.90
CA ASP A 784 -1.30 24.31 17.30
C ASP A 784 -2.64 24.80 17.86
N ARG A 785 -2.64 26.00 18.46
CA ARG A 785 -3.86 26.75 18.84
C ARG A 785 -3.87 28.18 18.28
N GLY A 786 -2.97 28.53 17.35
CA GLY A 786 -2.95 29.89 16.76
C GLY A 786 -1.65 30.36 16.11
N LEU A 787 -0.51 29.70 16.33
CA LEU A 787 0.81 30.14 15.82
C LEU A 787 0.87 30.33 14.30
N ALA A 788 -0.02 29.70 13.53
CA ALA A 788 -0.15 29.90 12.08
C ALA A 788 -0.68 31.30 11.67
N GLU A 789 -1.42 31.99 12.55
CA GLU A 789 -2.07 33.28 12.24
C GLU A 789 -1.23 34.51 12.64
N SER A 790 -0.30 34.38 13.61
CA SER A 790 0.58 35.47 14.05
C SER A 790 1.43 36.01 12.88
N ARG A 791 1.27 37.31 12.58
CA ARG A 791 1.92 38.02 11.46
C ARG A 791 2.37 39.41 11.88
N ASP A 792 3.52 39.81 11.36
CA ASP A 792 4.13 41.14 11.44
C ASP A 792 4.46 41.67 12.86
N HIS A 793 4.49 40.81 13.89
CA HIS A 793 4.86 41.16 15.27
C HIS A 793 6.03 40.31 15.80
N ALA A 794 6.77 40.84 16.77
CA ALA A 794 7.85 40.13 17.44
C ALA A 794 7.29 38.98 18.29
N SER A 795 7.81 37.77 18.12
CA SER A 795 7.28 36.57 18.77
C SER A 795 7.71 36.50 20.23
N ASN A 796 6.74 36.47 21.14
CA ASN A 796 6.96 36.33 22.57
C ASN A 796 6.91 34.85 22.94
N ILE A 797 8.03 34.30 23.42
CA ILE A 797 8.21 32.89 23.74
C ILE A 797 8.36 32.71 25.25
N ALA A 798 7.64 31.75 25.83
CA ALA A 798 7.75 31.37 27.22
C ALA A 798 8.42 29.99 27.36
N VAL A 799 9.27 29.81 28.38
CA VAL A 799 9.80 28.52 28.82
C VAL A 799 9.38 28.30 30.26
N LEU A 800 8.67 27.22 30.52
CA LEU A 800 8.35 26.77 31.87
C LEU A 800 9.38 25.71 32.29
N PHE A 801 10.09 25.94 33.40
CA PHE A 801 11.16 25.07 33.89
C PHE A 801 10.82 24.61 35.31
N PHE A 802 10.51 23.32 35.46
CA PHE A 802 10.24 22.61 36.71
C PHE A 802 11.43 21.73 37.15
N GLY A 803 12.24 21.27 36.19
CA GLY A 803 13.48 20.52 36.42
C GLY A 803 13.66 19.32 35.49
N GLY A 804 14.91 18.97 35.21
CA GLY A 804 15.28 17.71 34.57
C GLY A 804 15.72 17.77 33.10
N PRO A 805 15.98 16.60 32.49
CA PRO A 805 16.56 16.49 31.15
C PRO A 805 15.70 17.12 30.05
N ASP A 806 14.38 16.94 30.12
CA ASP A 806 13.45 17.43 29.11
C ASP A 806 13.35 18.98 29.14
N ASP A 807 13.33 19.59 30.33
CA ASP A 807 13.27 21.05 30.50
C ASP A 807 14.57 21.75 30.08
N ARG A 808 15.74 21.16 30.39
CA ARG A 808 17.04 21.66 29.89
C ARG A 808 17.11 21.59 28.36
N GLU A 809 16.51 20.57 27.74
CA GLU A 809 16.45 20.42 26.29
C GLU A 809 15.51 21.46 25.65
N ALA A 810 14.36 21.73 26.27
CA ALA A 810 13.45 22.81 25.88
C ALA A 810 14.12 24.19 25.99
N LEU A 811 14.80 24.46 27.10
CA LEU A 811 15.58 25.69 27.33
C LEU A 811 16.72 25.84 26.32
N ALA A 812 17.42 24.76 25.95
CA ALA A 812 18.46 24.77 24.92
C ALA A 812 17.91 25.22 23.55
N TYR A 813 16.69 24.81 23.19
CA TYR A 813 16.05 25.23 21.94
C TYR A 813 15.61 26.70 21.99
N ALA A 814 14.96 27.10 23.08
CA ALA A 814 14.51 28.48 23.29
C ALA A 814 15.68 29.48 23.34
N TRP A 815 16.81 29.10 23.95
CA TRP A 815 18.03 29.92 23.97
C TRP A 815 18.60 30.14 22.55
N ARG A 816 18.48 29.15 21.64
CA ARG A 816 18.81 29.36 20.22
C ARG A 816 17.85 30.34 19.55
N MET A 817 16.54 30.24 19.83
CA MET A 817 15.51 31.14 19.31
C MET A 817 15.76 32.60 19.71
N ALA A 818 16.15 32.84 20.97
CA ALA A 818 16.41 34.19 21.50
C ALA A 818 17.56 34.94 20.81
N GLY A 819 18.39 34.26 19.99
CA GLY A 819 19.37 34.93 19.13
C GLY A 819 18.78 35.59 17.88
N ASN A 820 17.48 35.43 17.61
CA ASN A 820 16.75 36.17 16.59
C ASN A 820 16.27 37.52 17.18
N PRO A 821 16.59 38.69 16.57
CA PRO A 821 16.19 40.00 17.10
C PRO A 821 14.68 40.22 17.19
N ASP A 822 13.87 39.46 16.45
CA ASP A 822 12.41 39.52 16.48
C ASP A 822 11.77 38.58 17.53
N VAL A 823 12.58 37.90 18.36
CA VAL A 823 12.12 37.02 19.45
C VAL A 823 12.35 37.67 20.81
N ARG A 824 11.37 37.55 21.71
CA ARG A 824 11.53 37.80 23.15
C ARG A 824 11.35 36.51 23.91
N LEU A 825 12.21 36.23 24.87
CA LEU A 825 12.21 35.00 25.65
C LEU A 825 11.93 35.29 27.13
N THR A 826 10.88 34.70 27.68
CA THR A 826 10.60 34.67 29.12
C THR A 826 10.91 33.27 29.65
N VAL A 827 11.87 33.13 30.57
CA VAL A 827 12.17 31.85 31.23
C VAL A 827 11.68 31.92 32.67
N VAL A 828 10.81 30.99 33.05
CA VAL A 828 10.18 30.91 34.36
C VAL A 828 10.63 29.64 35.06
N ARG A 829 11.47 29.77 36.08
CA ARG A 829 11.89 28.66 36.94
C ARG A 829 10.94 28.54 38.12
N PHE A 830 10.27 27.40 38.22
CA PHE A 830 9.50 27.00 39.39
C PHE A 830 10.41 26.26 40.37
N ILE A 831 10.31 26.59 41.65
CA ILE A 831 11.10 26.00 42.74
C ILE A 831 10.14 25.59 43.86
N PRO A 832 10.16 24.33 44.33
CA PRO A 832 9.34 23.93 45.46
C PRO A 832 9.85 24.57 46.76
N SER A 833 8.91 24.97 47.61
CA SER A 833 9.17 25.53 48.93
C SER A 833 9.82 24.50 49.86
N THR A 834 10.64 24.97 50.81
CA THR A 834 11.43 24.11 51.71
C THR A 834 10.57 23.26 52.67
N ASP A 835 9.26 23.53 52.76
CA ASP A 835 8.30 22.69 53.49
C ASP A 835 7.60 21.67 52.58
N ALA A 836 7.47 21.92 51.27
CA ALA A 836 6.95 20.95 50.30
C ALA A 836 7.92 19.77 50.09
N GLU A 837 9.23 20.06 49.99
CA GLU A 837 10.28 19.02 49.90
C GLU A 837 10.30 18.03 51.11
N LYS A 838 9.59 18.34 52.20
CA LYS A 838 9.47 17.46 53.38
C LYS A 838 8.31 16.47 53.28
N LEU A 839 7.30 16.68 52.43
CA LEU A 839 6.17 15.76 52.29
C LEU A 839 6.52 14.56 51.40
N ASP A 840 7.21 14.78 50.28
CA ASP A 840 7.63 13.69 49.36
C ASP A 840 8.51 12.63 50.04
N LEU A 841 9.32 13.02 51.03
CA LEU A 841 10.13 12.11 51.85
C LEU A 841 9.31 11.14 52.73
N VAL A 842 7.99 11.32 52.79
CA VAL A 842 7.06 10.45 53.54
C VAL A 842 6.21 9.58 52.59
N GLU A 843 5.79 10.08 51.43
CA GLU A 843 4.94 9.33 50.49
C GLU A 843 5.70 8.44 49.50
N SER A 844 7.00 8.69 49.28
CA SER A 844 7.86 7.97 48.32
C SER A 844 8.16 6.48 48.64
N ILE A 845 7.45 5.88 49.59
CA ILE A 845 7.66 4.49 50.05
C ILE A 845 6.72 3.46 49.35
N ASP A 846 5.53 3.86 48.86
CA ASP A 846 4.43 2.92 48.57
C ASP A 846 3.90 2.83 47.09
N LYS A 847 4.41 3.60 46.11
CA LYS A 847 3.98 3.48 44.68
C LYS A 847 4.86 2.51 43.86
N ASP A 848 4.49 1.22 43.84
CA ASP A 848 5.22 0.09 43.21
C ASP A 848 5.11 0.01 41.66
N HIS A 849 5.43 1.11 40.95
CA HIS A 849 5.21 1.25 39.49
C HIS A 849 6.47 1.51 38.64
N LEU A 850 7.27 0.45 38.47
CA LEU A 850 8.15 0.16 37.31
C LEU A 850 8.97 1.33 36.67
N SER A 851 9.46 2.27 37.48
CA SER A 851 10.45 3.27 37.09
C SER A 851 11.69 3.13 37.98
N LEU A 852 12.88 3.09 37.37
CA LEU A 852 14.13 3.07 38.12
C LEU A 852 14.41 4.47 38.68
N PRO A 853 14.89 4.61 39.94
CA PRO A 853 15.10 5.91 40.55
C PRO A 853 16.17 6.69 39.78
N ILE A 854 15.77 7.85 39.25
CA ILE A 854 16.68 8.89 38.80
C ILE A 854 17.28 9.53 40.05
N ASP A 855 18.60 9.74 40.06
CA ASP A 855 19.30 10.41 41.15
C ASP A 855 18.95 11.91 41.16
N LEU A 856 17.90 12.25 41.92
CA LEU A 856 17.24 13.56 41.88
C LEU A 856 18.20 14.70 42.25
N ASP A 857 19.11 14.46 43.19
CA ASP A 857 20.13 15.43 43.60
C ASP A 857 21.18 15.63 42.49
N SER A 858 21.58 14.55 41.80
CA SER A 858 22.50 14.66 40.66
C SER A 858 21.90 15.42 39.48
N GLU A 859 20.60 15.30 39.21
CA GLU A 859 19.95 16.05 38.13
C GLU A 859 19.65 17.50 38.55
N LYS A 860 19.26 17.76 39.81
CA LYS A 860 19.17 19.14 40.38
C LYS A 860 20.49 19.91 40.23
N LEU A 861 21.64 19.28 40.50
CA LEU A 861 22.96 19.90 40.33
C LEU A 861 23.27 20.26 38.87
N LEU A 862 22.87 19.41 37.92
CA LEU A 862 23.04 19.66 36.48
C LEU A 862 22.08 20.74 35.95
N ASP A 863 20.88 20.87 36.54
CA ASP A 863 19.95 21.96 36.26
C ASP A 863 20.50 23.31 36.73
N ASP A 864 21.03 23.37 37.97
CA ASP A 864 21.62 24.59 38.53
C ASP A 864 22.87 25.05 37.76
N ASP A 865 23.74 24.14 37.32
CA ASP A 865 24.87 24.48 36.45
C ASP A 865 24.39 25.00 35.09
N TYR A 866 23.44 24.33 34.44
CA TYR A 866 22.97 24.73 33.12
C TYR A 866 22.23 26.09 33.15
N LEU A 867 21.41 26.33 34.19
CA LEU A 867 20.75 27.60 34.44
C LEU A 867 21.75 28.70 34.85
N GLY A 868 22.77 28.38 35.65
CA GLY A 868 23.85 29.31 36.00
C GLY A 868 24.62 29.77 34.77
N ASN A 869 24.96 28.84 33.88
CA ASN A 869 25.59 29.12 32.59
C ASN A 869 24.69 29.99 31.71
N PHE A 870 23.40 29.65 31.55
CA PHE A 870 22.41 30.46 30.83
C PHE A 870 22.33 31.89 31.38
N LYS A 871 22.15 32.05 32.71
CA LYS A 871 22.05 33.33 33.41
C LYS A 871 23.32 34.17 33.20
N SER A 872 24.51 33.58 33.31
CA SER A 872 25.79 34.28 33.10
C SER A 872 25.98 34.83 31.67
N ALA A 873 25.48 34.12 30.66
CA ALA A 873 25.58 34.50 29.26
C ALA A 873 24.54 35.55 28.85
N THR A 874 23.35 35.52 29.45
CA THR A 874 22.19 36.32 29.06
C THR A 874 22.03 37.64 29.82
N MET A 875 22.74 37.85 30.94
CA MET A 875 22.77 39.06 31.79
C MET A 875 22.86 40.43 31.10
N LYS A 876 23.21 40.51 29.80
CA LYS A 876 23.38 41.75 29.04
C LYS A 876 22.32 41.98 27.97
N ASP A 877 21.51 40.97 27.65
CA ASP A 877 20.47 41.10 26.64
C ASP A 877 19.18 41.67 27.26
N LYS A 878 18.35 42.30 26.43
CA LYS A 878 17.04 42.86 26.79
C LYS A 878 15.89 42.15 26.09
N SER A 879 16.16 41.22 25.19
CA SER A 879 15.17 40.28 24.64
C SER A 879 14.82 39.16 25.63
N ILE A 880 15.67 38.90 26.63
CA ILE A 880 15.57 37.78 27.56
C ILE A 880 15.19 38.27 28.96
N THR A 881 14.11 37.72 29.49
CA THR A 881 13.60 37.91 30.85
C THR A 881 13.69 36.59 31.60
N TYR A 882 14.21 36.62 32.83
CA TYR A 882 14.40 35.43 33.66
C TYR A 882 13.81 35.64 35.06
N CYS A 883 12.92 34.74 35.47
CA CYS A 883 12.17 34.81 36.72
C CYS A 883 12.31 33.52 37.54
N GLU A 884 12.48 33.66 38.85
CA GLU A 884 12.49 32.56 39.83
C GLU A 884 11.22 32.70 40.71
N LEU A 885 10.39 31.65 40.74
CA LEU A 885 9.13 31.57 41.49
C LEU A 885 9.23 30.43 42.50
N VAL A 886 9.14 30.76 43.79
CA VAL A 886 9.04 29.77 44.87
C VAL A 886 7.56 29.52 45.18
N LEU A 887 7.14 28.26 45.13
CA LEU A 887 5.74 27.83 45.30
C LEU A 887 5.64 26.70 46.34
N ASN A 888 4.54 26.65 47.08
CA ASN A 888 4.31 25.64 48.10
C ASN A 888 3.55 24.43 47.54
N ASP A 889 2.47 24.67 46.80
CA ASP A 889 1.55 23.64 46.29
C ASP A 889 1.37 23.71 44.78
N GLU A 890 0.99 22.59 44.15
CA GLU A 890 0.64 22.50 42.73
C GLU A 890 -0.53 23.43 42.33
N GLU A 891 -1.45 23.72 43.26
CA GLU A 891 -2.50 24.71 43.09
C GLU A 891 -1.93 26.12 42.84
N GLU A 892 -0.81 26.48 43.47
CA GLU A 892 -0.13 27.77 43.24
C GLU A 892 0.56 27.79 41.86
N ALA A 893 1.06 26.65 41.38
CA ALA A 893 1.65 26.52 40.05
C ALA A 893 0.61 26.70 38.94
N ILE A 894 -0.57 26.06 39.05
CA ILE A 894 -1.68 26.26 38.09
C ILE A 894 -2.11 27.74 38.08
N LYS A 895 -2.20 28.38 39.25
CA LYS A 895 -2.54 29.81 39.37
C LYS A 895 -1.47 30.73 38.76
N ALA A 896 -0.19 30.40 38.91
CA ALA A 896 0.91 31.13 38.28
C ALA A 896 0.90 30.99 36.75
N ILE A 897 0.63 29.79 36.21
CA ILE A 897 0.52 29.58 34.76
C ILE A 897 -0.68 30.34 34.18
N LYS A 898 -1.85 30.31 34.83
CA LYS A 898 -3.05 31.02 34.39
C LYS A 898 -2.97 32.55 34.49
N LEU A 899 -2.08 33.09 35.34
CA LEU A 899 -1.80 34.53 35.38
C LEU A 899 -1.07 35.02 34.11
N MET A 900 -0.21 34.18 33.52
CA MET A 900 0.52 34.51 32.28
C MET A 900 -0.34 34.42 31.00
N ASP A 901 -1.62 34.02 31.09
CA ASP A 901 -2.55 33.82 29.96
C ASP A 901 -3.11 35.13 29.36
N GLU A 902 -2.66 36.31 29.78
CA GLU A 902 -3.14 37.63 29.30
C GLU A 902 -2.70 37.97 27.84
N ASN A 903 -2.73 37.00 26.92
CA ASN A 903 -2.28 37.09 25.51
C ASN A 903 -0.84 37.64 25.35
N LYS A 904 0.04 37.40 26.33
CA LYS A 904 1.42 37.93 26.31
C LYS A 904 2.42 37.08 25.51
N HIS A 905 2.12 35.81 25.19
CA HIS A 905 3.05 34.87 24.54
C HIS A 905 2.41 34.10 23.37
N ASP A 906 3.13 33.93 22.25
CA ASP A 906 2.70 33.17 21.06
C ASP A 906 2.99 31.65 21.20
N LEU A 907 4.04 31.29 21.94
CA LEU A 907 4.58 29.93 22.02
C LEU A 907 5.10 29.61 23.43
N TYR A 908 4.62 28.52 24.01
CA TYR A 908 5.17 27.92 25.23
C TYR A 908 6.04 26.70 24.89
N LEU A 909 7.26 26.65 25.44
CA LEU A 909 8.11 25.45 25.46
C LEU A 909 8.15 24.86 26.87
N VAL A 910 7.99 23.54 26.95
CA VAL A 910 7.98 22.79 28.21
C VAL A 910 8.65 21.43 27.98
N GLY A 911 9.37 20.90 28.96
CA GLY A 911 9.78 19.50 28.94
C GLY A 911 8.62 18.57 29.30
N LYS A 912 8.68 17.33 28.84
CA LYS A 912 7.70 16.28 29.18
C LYS A 912 7.75 15.82 30.65
N GLY A 913 8.87 16.05 31.34
CA GLY A 913 9.06 15.67 32.75
C GLY A 913 9.24 14.17 32.98
N ARG A 914 9.79 13.43 32.00
CA ARG A 914 9.79 11.96 32.03
C ARG A 914 10.60 11.39 33.20
N GLY A 915 9.90 10.80 34.17
CA GLY A 915 10.50 10.05 35.29
C GLY A 915 10.96 10.91 36.47
N MET A 916 10.68 12.21 36.45
CA MET A 916 10.85 13.09 37.62
C MET A 916 9.48 13.51 38.13
N VAL A 917 9.07 12.95 39.27
CA VAL A 917 7.94 13.46 40.04
C VAL A 917 8.43 14.68 40.82
N SER A 918 7.79 15.84 40.61
CA SER A 918 8.02 17.06 41.40
C SER A 918 6.79 17.27 42.28
N PRO A 919 6.91 17.80 43.51
CA PRO A 919 5.76 18.10 44.35
C PRO A 919 4.86 19.20 43.77
N LEU A 920 5.32 19.89 42.71
CA LEU A 920 4.53 20.86 41.93
C LEU A 920 3.79 20.25 40.73
N THR A 921 3.97 18.94 40.46
CA THR A 921 3.38 18.23 39.30
C THR A 921 2.81 16.84 39.62
N SER A 922 2.90 16.40 40.87
CA SER A 922 2.58 15.04 41.30
C SER A 922 1.08 14.71 41.22
N GLY A 923 0.21 15.61 41.68
CA GLY A 923 -1.25 15.46 41.54
C GLY A 923 -1.69 15.62 40.08
N LEU A 924 -1.16 16.61 39.36
CA LEU A 924 -1.46 16.78 37.91
C LEU A 924 -1.19 15.50 37.09
N ALA A 925 -0.15 14.73 37.42
CA ALA A 925 0.21 13.52 36.69
C ALA A 925 -0.81 12.38 36.84
N ASP A 926 -1.51 12.28 37.97
CA ASP A 926 -2.54 11.25 38.22
C ASP A 926 -3.88 11.55 37.48
N TRP A 927 -4.02 12.72 36.81
CA TRP A 927 -5.24 13.14 36.07
C TRP A 927 -5.02 13.43 34.56
N CYS A 928 -3.92 12.98 33.96
CA CYS A 928 -3.62 13.22 32.53
C CYS A 928 -4.47 12.41 31.53
N ASP A 929 -5.07 13.07 30.54
CA ASP A 929 -5.74 12.45 29.38
C ASP A 929 -4.72 12.06 28.27
N CYS A 930 -3.66 12.85 28.13
CA CYS A 930 -2.61 12.69 27.12
C CYS A 930 -1.20 12.61 27.75
N PRO A 931 -0.86 11.49 28.44
CA PRO A 931 0.48 11.24 29.01
C PRO A 931 1.65 11.31 28.01
N GLU A 932 1.39 11.29 26.70
CA GLU A 932 2.38 11.62 25.67
C GLU A 932 2.92 13.05 25.79
N LEU A 933 2.14 14.00 26.35
CA LEU A 933 2.49 15.40 26.61
C LEU A 933 3.13 15.66 27.99
N GLY A 934 2.83 14.81 28.99
CA GLY A 934 3.20 15.06 30.39
C GLY A 934 2.30 16.12 31.07
N PRO A 935 2.37 16.26 32.42
CA PRO A 935 1.34 16.96 33.21
C PRO A 935 1.16 18.43 32.84
N ILE A 936 2.25 19.17 32.64
CA ILE A 936 2.18 20.60 32.25
C ILE A 936 1.82 20.76 30.77
N GLY A 937 2.27 19.84 29.91
CA GLY A 937 1.92 19.85 28.49
C GLY A 937 0.42 19.61 28.26
N ASP A 938 -0.17 18.68 29.01
CA ASP A 938 -1.61 18.38 28.95
C ASP A 938 -2.45 19.53 29.52
N LEU A 939 -2.04 20.10 30.67
CA LEU A 939 -2.67 21.31 31.25
C LEU A 939 -2.80 22.44 30.22
N LEU A 940 -1.72 22.78 29.51
CA LEU A 940 -1.70 23.85 28.49
C LEU A 940 -2.54 23.54 27.23
N VAL A 941 -2.96 22.28 27.04
CA VAL A 941 -3.84 21.85 25.94
C VAL A 941 -5.32 21.86 26.35
N THR A 942 -5.64 21.97 27.64
CA THR A 942 -7.02 22.12 28.12
C THR A 942 -7.69 23.40 27.60
N SER A 943 -9.03 23.37 27.55
CA SER A 943 -9.88 24.51 27.20
C SER A 943 -10.05 25.55 28.34
N GLU A 944 -9.31 25.42 29.44
CA GLU A 944 -9.35 26.39 30.56
C GLU A 944 -8.55 27.68 30.29
N PHE A 945 -7.78 27.72 29.21
CA PHE A 945 -6.99 28.87 28.75
C PHE A 945 -7.75 29.59 27.63
N GLU A 946 -8.00 30.89 27.81
CA GLU A 946 -8.81 31.70 26.87
C GLU A 946 -8.00 32.18 25.65
N SER A 947 -6.67 32.17 25.73
CA SER A 947 -5.79 32.67 24.66
C SER A 947 -5.35 31.58 23.65
N SER A 948 -4.77 32.04 22.53
CA SER A 948 -4.46 31.25 21.34
C SER A 948 -2.94 31.00 21.14
N PHE A 949 -2.22 30.67 22.21
CA PHE A 949 -0.82 30.26 22.14
C PHE A 949 -0.66 28.81 21.64
N SER A 950 0.40 28.54 20.89
CA SER A 950 0.79 27.15 20.57
C SER A 950 1.78 26.60 21.60
N VAL A 951 1.93 25.29 21.67
CA VAL A 951 2.77 24.59 22.66
C VAL A 951 3.74 23.66 21.95
N LEU A 952 4.98 23.60 22.46
CA LEU A 952 5.98 22.62 22.06
C LEU A 952 6.48 21.86 23.29
N VAL A 953 6.00 20.62 23.44
CA VAL A 953 6.50 19.69 24.48
C VAL A 953 7.75 19.00 23.95
N VAL A 954 8.86 19.07 24.69
CA VAL A 954 10.14 18.45 24.31
C VAL A 954 10.45 17.23 25.17
N GLN A 955 10.97 16.17 24.56
CA GLN A 955 11.52 14.99 25.23
C GLN A 955 12.97 14.78 24.78
N GLN A 956 13.92 14.70 25.73
CA GLN A 956 15.34 14.54 25.43
C GLN A 956 15.69 13.10 25.00
N TYR A 957 16.67 12.95 24.11
CA TYR A 957 17.22 11.63 23.77
C TYR A 957 17.98 10.97 24.94
N VAL A 958 17.68 9.70 25.21
CA VAL A 958 18.32 8.87 26.25
C VAL A 958 18.97 7.63 25.62
N ASN A 959 20.18 7.28 26.04
CA ASN A 959 20.89 6.10 25.51
C ASN A 959 20.54 4.84 26.34
N THR A 960 19.63 4.03 25.81
CA THR A 960 19.26 2.73 26.37
C THR A 960 20.26 1.64 25.97
N ASP A 961 21.33 1.51 26.75
CA ASP A 961 22.27 0.38 26.62
C ASP A 961 21.62 -0.95 27.04
N LYS A 962 22.13 -2.05 26.50
CA LYS A 962 21.42 -3.35 26.44
C LYS A 962 21.15 -4.06 27.77
N ASP A 963 21.76 -3.61 28.87
CA ASP A 963 21.59 -4.20 30.20
C ASP A 963 20.41 -3.58 30.98
N GLY A 964 19.60 -2.74 30.35
CA GLY A 964 18.39 -2.13 30.94
C GLY A 964 18.67 -0.98 31.91
N SER A 965 19.93 -0.71 32.25
CA SER A 965 20.32 0.47 33.02
C SER A 965 20.17 1.73 32.17
N ILE A 966 19.13 2.52 32.44
CA ILE A 966 18.95 3.84 31.83
C ILE A 966 20.05 4.76 32.36
N ARG A 967 20.97 5.19 31.49
CA ARG A 967 21.95 6.24 31.82
C ARG A 967 21.54 7.55 31.17
N SER A 968 21.34 8.58 32.02
CA SER A 968 21.31 9.98 31.59
C SER A 968 22.53 10.26 30.72
N ALA A 969 22.35 10.86 29.54
CA ALA A 969 23.37 10.94 28.51
C ALA A 969 24.58 11.82 28.91
N ASN A 970 24.52 12.49 30.06
CA ASN A 970 25.57 13.34 30.63
C ASN A 970 26.45 12.62 31.69
N SER A 971 26.13 11.38 32.05
CA SER A 971 26.80 10.59 33.11
C SER A 971 28.23 10.09 32.79
N GLY A 972 28.99 10.79 31.93
CA GLY A 972 30.35 10.37 31.59
C GLY A 972 31.10 11.24 30.60
N ASP A 973 31.46 12.48 31.00
CA ASP A 973 32.77 13.09 30.69
C ASP A 973 33.09 14.31 31.60
N TYR A 974 32.85 14.19 32.91
CA TYR A 974 33.22 15.23 33.90
C TYR A 974 34.33 14.73 34.82
N GLY A 975 35.58 14.86 34.37
CA GLY A 975 36.77 14.74 35.19
C GLY A 975 37.36 16.12 35.50
N ASP A 976 37.57 16.41 36.78
CA ASP A 976 38.38 17.50 37.35
C ASP A 976 38.26 18.92 36.73
N GLU A 977 37.25 19.70 37.15
CA GLU A 977 37.48 21.12 37.47
C GLU A 977 36.46 21.69 38.48
N VAL A 978 36.75 21.53 39.79
CA VAL A 978 35.97 22.17 40.87
C VAL A 978 36.51 23.58 41.13
N LEU A 979 35.82 24.61 40.64
CA LEU A 979 36.27 26.01 40.76
C LEU A 979 35.22 26.97 41.34
N MET A 980 35.49 27.39 42.58
CA MET A 980 35.07 28.64 43.27
C MET A 980 33.76 29.34 42.83
N ARG A 981 32.75 29.34 43.72
CA ARG A 981 31.58 30.25 43.66
C ARG A 981 31.99 31.73 43.72
N PRO A 982 31.48 32.59 42.84
CA PRO A 982 31.22 34.02 43.12
C PRO A 982 29.85 34.20 43.79
N SER A 983 29.59 35.36 44.40
CA SER A 983 28.39 35.60 45.22
C SER A 983 27.53 36.79 44.80
N VAL A 984 26.25 36.52 44.49
CA VAL A 984 25.06 37.38 44.71
C VAL A 984 24.93 38.68 43.88
N SER A 985 23.66 39.05 43.63
CA SER A 985 23.12 40.30 43.02
C SER A 985 23.25 40.44 41.48
N GLU A 986 22.23 40.92 40.75
CA GLU A 986 20.82 41.18 41.08
C GLU A 986 19.91 40.28 40.23
N SER A 987 18.85 39.71 40.81
CA SER A 987 17.76 39.04 40.07
C SER A 987 16.44 39.23 40.79
N VAL A 988 15.34 39.36 40.04
CA VAL A 988 14.00 39.52 40.60
C VAL A 988 13.43 38.13 40.91
N GLY A 989 13.86 37.57 42.05
CA GLY A 989 13.24 36.38 42.64
C GLY A 989 11.98 36.76 43.41
N PHE A 990 10.90 35.99 43.26
CA PHE A 990 9.62 36.25 43.90
C PHE A 990 9.37 35.25 45.03
N GLU A 991 9.45 35.72 46.27
CA GLU A 991 9.14 34.95 47.49
C GLU A 991 7.62 34.70 47.67
N SER A 992 6.77 35.21 46.78
CA SER A 992 5.31 34.99 46.83
C SER A 992 4.61 35.28 45.50
N LEU A 993 3.52 34.55 45.22
CA LEU A 993 2.65 34.76 44.04
C LEU A 993 2.18 36.23 43.91
N ASP A 994 1.86 36.86 45.04
CA ASP A 994 1.40 38.25 45.11
C ASP A 994 2.48 39.29 44.73
N SER A 995 3.76 38.91 44.81
CA SER A 995 4.89 39.75 44.36
C SER A 995 5.15 39.59 42.85
N PHE A 996 5.04 38.37 42.32
CA PHE A 996 5.08 38.08 40.88
C PHE A 996 3.95 38.82 40.13
N ARG A 997 2.71 38.71 40.63
CA ARG A 997 1.51 39.35 40.08
C ARG A 997 1.63 40.87 39.91
N ARG A 998 2.34 41.55 40.81
CA ARG A 998 2.58 43.02 40.73
C ARG A 998 3.64 43.39 39.70
N TRP A 999 4.59 42.51 39.44
CA TRP A 999 5.58 42.68 38.38
C TRP A 999 4.96 42.43 37.01
N GLU A 1000 4.17 41.35 36.89
CA GLU A 1000 3.39 40.99 35.69
C GLU A 1000 2.39 42.08 35.29
N GLN A 1001 1.75 42.75 36.24
CA GLN A 1001 0.89 43.92 35.99
C GLN A 1001 1.67 45.22 35.68
N GLY A 1002 3.00 45.21 35.80
CA GLY A 1002 3.88 46.35 35.56
C GLY A 1002 4.70 46.27 34.26
N ASN A 1003 4.60 45.16 33.51
CA ASN A 1003 5.39 44.82 32.32
C ASN A 1003 4.50 44.42 31.12
#